data_AF-A0A8T3WYC3-F1
#
_entry.id   AF-A0A8T3WYC3-F1
#
_cell.length_a   1.000
_cell.length_b   1.000
_cell.length_c   1.000
_cell.angle_alpha   90.00
_cell.angle_beta   90.00
_cell.angle_gamma   90.00
#
_symmetry.space_group_name_H-M   'P 1'
#
loop_
_entity.id
_entity.type
_entity.pdbx_description
1 polymer ?
#
loop_
_entity_poly.entity_id
_entity_poly.type
_entity_poly.pdbx_seq_one_letter_code
_entity_poly.pdbx_strand_id
1 'polypeptide(L)'
;MTNPLPSVGRKQRSRPRQQAPLLPMIALSVILLFIASCKIIPEPGTYKDTQFFDPEKDLRPLTFSSEDQFNSFFKQYQQGRDFGGFGGVFRSDVAMMESAVVSKAVSPEAAPSAQRDFSKTNVQVESIDEADIIKTDGNYIYTITEKTLFIIKAYPGEDAELISTVQLDNYPQGIFIDGDYLGVFGNTDHPKLLNKLGIGRTRGMSFFTRYNVADKKNPKVEKEFKLEGSYFEARMFGDYVYLVTVAWPDSRLHYPTPIIMEGTVLKSMPVSDIIYFPIPYDSPQMATIYSFKLSEPEKDITSKTLVVEGANNLYMSENNLYLTYTKYINEWQISQKITKEAVEPMLSPEERSFVEKIKAADPDILSPGEKEQKIMQVIQDFINALDGEGQEALRDEIEKKVQNTLQEYEFLEYTVIHKVSLDKGNIEVKASGSVPGHITNQFSLDEKDDVLRIATTANERWQISKEQDARGEGEKPAGQAEKTRITIMPPIRRSSSSNNIFTLDKSLKILGSLKGLAEGEQIYSARFIGGRLYMVTFRQVDPFFVIDLSNPTNIKELGKLKIPGFSRYLHPYDEDTIIGIGRDASDEGRQKGIKISLFDVSDVKNPQEIAKWAAKERYSQTTAEWEHKAFLFSKEKELLVIPGYNYDYNDRDGSYNGALVFKITKDDIKLRGIIDHSEAKRQWYAPQVERSLYIEELLYTKSPTLLRINEIESLEKVKNIELKKDKEGPYKMY
;
A
#
# COMPACT_ATOMS: atom_id res chain seq x y z
N MET A 1 23.14 19.48 56.05
CA MET A 1 24.10 20.57 56.37
C MET A 1 25.28 20.42 55.42
N THR A 2 25.84 21.43 54.76
CA THR A 2 25.48 22.87 54.64
C THR A 2 26.26 23.47 53.44
N ASN A 3 25.73 24.54 52.83
CA ASN A 3 26.48 25.48 51.96
C ASN A 3 27.60 26.18 52.79
N PRO A 4 28.65 26.84 52.19
CA PRO A 4 28.49 27.82 51.10
C PRO A 4 29.68 28.03 50.11
N LEU A 5 29.52 29.07 49.28
CA LEU A 5 30.54 29.77 48.46
C LEU A 5 31.70 30.36 49.31
N PRO A 6 32.81 30.75 48.65
CA PRO A 6 33.15 32.19 48.68
C PRO A 6 33.45 32.78 47.28
N SER A 7 34.01 34.00 47.22
CA SER A 7 34.02 34.87 46.04
C SER A 7 35.30 35.75 45.93
N VAL A 8 35.30 36.72 44.99
CA VAL A 8 36.33 37.75 44.73
C VAL A 8 37.58 37.25 43.95
N GLY A 9 38.13 37.93 42.93
CA GLY A 9 37.62 39.05 42.11
C GLY A 9 38.61 40.21 41.88
N ARG A 10 38.42 40.95 40.77
CA ARG A 10 39.09 42.24 40.40
C ARG A 10 40.60 42.13 40.02
N LYS A 11 41.24 43.06 39.27
CA LYS A 11 40.85 44.41 38.76
C LYS A 11 41.79 44.90 37.62
N GLN A 12 41.24 45.62 36.62
CA GLN A 12 41.85 46.78 35.89
C GLN A 12 43.20 46.55 35.13
N ARG A 13 43.60 47.27 34.07
CA ARG A 13 43.22 48.51 33.31
C ARG A 13 43.68 48.27 31.82
N SER A 14 43.45 49.07 30.78
CA SER A 14 42.82 50.39 30.53
C SER A 14 42.45 50.54 29.02
N ARG A 15 41.92 51.71 28.62
CA ARG A 15 41.75 52.23 27.24
C ARG A 15 42.76 53.39 27.01
N PRO A 16 42.69 54.30 25.98
CA PRO A 16 41.85 54.40 24.77
C PRO A 16 42.63 54.64 23.45
N ARG A 17 42.02 54.57 22.26
CA ARG A 17 41.32 55.65 21.49
C ARG A 17 40.92 55.05 20.11
N GLN A 18 39.97 55.52 19.29
CA GLN A 18 38.87 56.52 19.28
C GLN A 18 37.85 56.04 18.18
N GLN A 19 36.71 56.63 17.78
CA GLN A 19 35.98 57.88 18.04
C GLN A 19 34.46 57.66 17.72
N ALA A 20 33.58 58.62 18.04
CA ALA A 20 32.20 58.72 17.53
C ALA A 20 31.72 60.19 17.53
N PRO A 21 30.82 60.59 16.60
CA PRO A 21 29.57 61.32 16.93
C PRO A 21 28.41 61.00 15.92
N LEU A 22 27.10 61.30 16.05
CA LEU A 22 26.11 61.76 17.07
C LEU A 22 24.91 60.74 17.05
N LEU A 23 23.74 60.77 17.74
CA LEU A 23 22.87 61.75 18.43
C LEU A 23 22.04 62.70 17.51
N PRO A 24 20.84 63.24 17.91
CA PRO A 24 20.03 62.98 19.11
C PRO A 24 18.48 62.79 18.92
N MET A 25 17.87 62.02 19.85
CA MET A 25 16.54 62.16 20.52
C MET A 25 15.19 62.45 19.79
N ILE A 26 14.09 62.21 20.54
CA ILE A 26 12.66 62.62 20.33
C ILE A 26 11.89 61.73 19.31
N ALA A 27 10.71 61.14 19.59
CA ALA A 27 9.84 61.14 20.79
C ALA A 27 9.13 59.79 21.06
N LEU A 28 8.74 59.66 22.33
CA LEU A 28 7.67 58.81 22.90
C LEU A 28 6.38 58.70 22.06
N SER A 29 6.09 57.56 21.43
CA SER A 29 4.73 56.98 21.24
C SER A 29 4.78 55.60 20.55
N VAL A 30 3.68 54.84 20.65
CA VAL A 30 3.44 53.51 20.02
C VAL A 30 4.44 52.39 20.41
N ILE A 31 4.31 51.88 21.64
CA ILE A 31 4.69 50.49 21.97
C ILE A 31 3.40 49.70 22.20
N LEU A 32 2.79 49.25 21.10
CA LEU A 32 1.71 48.27 20.99
C LEU A 32 1.45 48.03 19.49
N LEU A 33 0.86 46.89 19.12
CA LEU A 33 0.60 46.46 17.73
C LEU A 33 1.86 46.20 16.86
N PHE A 34 2.58 45.09 17.13
CA PHE A 34 3.09 44.21 16.05
C PHE A 34 3.43 42.77 16.53
N ILE A 35 2.62 42.21 17.45
CA ILE A 35 2.68 40.78 17.84
C ILE A 35 1.32 40.15 17.52
N ALA A 36 1.03 39.97 16.22
CA ALA A 36 -0.27 39.46 15.74
C ALA A 36 -0.20 38.78 14.36
N SER A 37 0.93 38.15 14.01
CA SER A 37 1.06 37.36 12.75
C SER A 37 2.06 36.21 12.83
N CYS A 38 2.47 35.79 14.04
CA CYS A 38 3.10 34.48 14.20
C CYS A 38 2.00 33.43 14.06
N LYS A 39 1.96 32.70 12.93
CA LYS A 39 1.09 31.52 12.82
C LYS A 39 1.42 30.58 13.98
N ILE A 40 0.40 30.13 14.71
CA ILE A 40 0.58 29.18 15.80
C ILE A 40 1.05 27.87 15.17
N ILE A 41 2.33 27.57 15.34
CA ILE A 41 2.85 26.22 15.11
C ILE A 41 2.28 25.37 16.26
N PRO A 42 1.50 24.32 16.00
CA PRO A 42 1.03 23.44 17.08
C PRO A 42 2.24 22.82 17.77
N GLU A 43 2.20 22.70 19.09
CA GLU A 43 3.30 22.10 19.84
C GLU A 43 3.42 20.61 19.49
N PRO A 44 4.64 20.03 19.40
CA PRO A 44 4.82 18.62 19.10
C PRO A 44 4.02 17.74 20.09
N GLY A 45 3.13 16.91 19.55
CA GLY A 45 2.25 16.04 20.32
C GLY A 45 0.85 16.56 20.60
N THR A 46 0.55 17.85 20.40
CA THR A 46 -0.83 18.35 20.48
C THR A 46 -1.49 18.34 19.10
N TYR A 47 -1.87 17.16 18.60
CA TYR A 47 -2.96 17.13 17.60
C TYR A 47 -4.24 17.61 18.29
N LYS A 48 -5.03 18.43 17.60
CA LYS A 48 -6.35 18.84 18.10
C LYS A 48 -7.39 18.16 17.23
N ASP A 49 -8.25 17.35 17.86
CA ASP A 49 -9.38 16.63 17.23
C ASP A 49 -10.44 17.55 16.58
N THR A 50 -10.15 18.85 16.43
CA THR A 50 -11.00 19.86 15.81
C THR A 50 -10.51 20.30 14.42
N GLN A 51 -9.40 19.77 13.91
CA GLN A 51 -8.94 20.05 12.54
C GLN A 51 -9.40 18.95 11.56
N PHE A 52 -9.92 19.39 10.41
CA PHE A 52 -10.21 18.54 9.26
C PHE A 52 -8.95 18.45 8.39
N PHE A 53 -8.79 17.36 7.63
CA PHE A 53 -7.60 17.14 6.80
C PHE A 53 -7.48 18.16 5.67
N ASP A 54 -6.46 19.02 5.74
CA ASP A 54 -6.09 19.96 4.69
C ASP A 54 -4.94 19.39 3.82
N PRO A 55 -5.23 18.88 2.59
CA PRO A 55 -4.25 18.18 1.76
C PRO A 55 -3.05 19.04 1.31
N GLU A 56 -3.14 20.37 1.43
CA GLU A 56 -2.03 21.28 1.09
C GLU A 56 -1.14 21.61 2.31
N LYS A 57 -1.63 21.45 3.54
CA LYS A 57 -1.02 22.04 4.74
C LYS A 57 -0.61 21.00 5.79
N ASP A 58 -1.39 19.92 5.93
CA ASP A 58 -1.25 18.99 7.04
C ASP A 58 -0.21 17.87 6.77
N LEU A 59 0.29 17.78 5.54
CA LEU A 59 1.31 16.79 5.14
C LEU A 59 2.75 17.23 5.45
N ARG A 60 2.94 18.19 6.36
CA ARG A 60 4.27 18.57 6.85
C ARG A 60 4.82 17.48 7.80
N PRO A 61 6.00 16.89 7.53
CA PRO A 61 6.60 15.92 8.45
C PRO A 61 6.99 16.58 9.78
N LEU A 62 6.67 15.89 10.87
CA LEU A 62 7.05 16.18 12.26
C LEU A 62 7.70 14.93 12.88
N THR A 63 8.46 15.10 13.95
CA THR A 63 9.08 14.00 14.71
C THR A 63 8.71 14.11 16.18
N PHE A 64 8.79 13.02 16.92
CA PHE A 64 8.55 13.03 18.36
C PHE A 64 9.79 13.51 19.14
N SER A 65 9.57 14.26 20.22
CA SER A 65 10.61 14.82 21.08
C SER A 65 10.84 14.00 22.36
N SER A 66 9.89 13.15 22.75
CA SER A 66 9.98 12.21 23.87
C SER A 66 9.13 10.95 23.64
N GLU A 67 9.41 9.90 24.40
CA GLU A 67 8.57 8.69 24.43
C GLU A 67 7.17 8.99 24.98
N ASP A 68 7.03 9.91 25.93
CA ASP A 68 5.72 10.35 26.44
C ASP A 68 4.86 10.98 25.33
N GLN A 69 5.46 11.83 24.50
CA GLN A 69 4.77 12.46 23.36
C GLN A 69 4.28 11.41 22.35
N PHE A 70 5.13 10.42 22.04
CA PHE A 70 4.81 9.29 21.16
C PHE A 70 3.66 8.45 21.75
N ASN A 71 3.75 8.09 23.03
CA ASN A 71 2.74 7.28 23.72
C ASN A 71 1.40 8.00 23.81
N SER A 72 1.38 9.28 24.18
CA SER A 72 0.15 10.08 24.25
C SER A 72 -0.52 10.23 22.88
N PHE A 73 0.25 10.46 21.82
CA PHE A 73 -0.28 10.53 20.45
C PHE A 73 -0.96 9.23 20.03
N PHE A 74 -0.42 8.05 20.37
CA PHE A 74 -1.05 6.78 20.00
C PHE A 74 -2.20 6.34 20.92
N LYS A 75 -2.18 6.71 22.22
CA LYS A 75 -3.29 6.46 23.15
C LYS A 75 -4.64 6.98 22.62
N GLN A 76 -4.66 8.13 21.95
CA GLN A 76 -5.91 8.74 21.46
C GLN A 76 -6.63 7.91 20.38
N TYR A 77 -5.90 7.05 19.66
CA TYR A 77 -6.44 6.22 18.57
C TYR A 77 -6.71 4.75 18.97
N GLN A 78 -6.44 4.36 20.21
CA GLN A 78 -6.50 2.94 20.62
C GLN A 78 -7.87 2.47 21.10
N GLN A 79 -8.75 3.38 21.53
CA GLN A 79 -10.05 2.99 22.08
C GLN A 79 -11.12 2.69 21.03
N GLY A 80 -11.91 1.66 21.32
CA GLY A 80 -12.93 1.10 20.43
C GLY A 80 -12.86 -0.42 20.28
N ARG A 81 -11.74 -1.07 20.66
CA ARG A 81 -11.56 -2.53 20.54
C ARG A 81 -11.67 -3.29 21.86
N ASP A 82 -11.16 -2.76 22.98
CA ASP A 82 -10.99 -3.53 24.22
C ASP A 82 -12.27 -3.74 25.06
N PHE A 83 -13.39 -3.09 24.73
CA PHE A 83 -14.69 -3.30 25.39
C PHE A 83 -15.65 -4.24 24.65
N GLY A 84 -15.22 -4.88 23.55
CA GLY A 84 -16.03 -5.87 22.81
C GLY A 84 -16.10 -7.27 23.45
N GLY A 85 -15.61 -7.43 24.68
CA GLY A 85 -15.23 -8.71 25.28
C GLY A 85 -16.33 -9.66 25.76
N PHE A 86 -17.62 -9.39 25.55
CA PHE A 86 -18.72 -10.34 25.84
C PHE A 86 -20.00 -10.02 25.03
N GLY A 87 -20.54 -11.03 24.33
CA GLY A 87 -21.86 -10.96 23.67
C GLY A 87 -21.83 -10.50 22.21
N GLY A 88 -21.62 -11.44 21.28
CA GLY A 88 -21.57 -11.14 19.84
C GLY A 88 -22.89 -11.32 19.09
N VAL A 89 -23.08 -10.53 18.03
CA VAL A 89 -23.94 -10.83 16.88
C VAL A 89 -23.13 -10.50 15.62
N PHE A 90 -23.29 -11.30 14.56
CA PHE A 90 -22.50 -11.16 13.34
C PHE A 90 -22.78 -9.85 12.59
N ARG A 91 -21.71 -9.17 12.18
CA ARG A 91 -21.68 -8.35 10.96
C ARG A 91 -20.40 -8.67 10.18
N SER A 92 -20.48 -9.73 9.39
CA SER A 92 -19.49 -10.07 8.37
C SER A 92 -19.71 -9.21 7.13
N ASP A 93 -18.97 -8.12 7.02
CA ASP A 93 -18.73 -7.38 5.77
C ASP A 93 -17.42 -6.57 5.95
N VAL A 94 -16.31 -7.28 6.06
CA VAL A 94 -14.96 -6.71 5.95
C VAL A 94 -14.36 -7.29 4.68
N ALA A 95 -14.16 -6.44 3.67
CA ALA A 95 -13.52 -6.87 2.43
C ALA A 95 -12.07 -7.27 2.70
N MET A 96 -11.77 -8.58 2.59
CA MET A 96 -10.39 -9.05 2.51
C MET A 96 -9.84 -8.72 1.13
N MET A 97 -9.18 -7.56 1.03
CA MET A 97 -8.40 -7.18 -0.14
C MET A 97 -7.04 -7.87 -0.04
N GLU A 98 -6.75 -8.79 -0.96
CA GLU A 98 -5.51 -9.56 -0.97
C GLU A 98 -4.28 -8.66 -1.16
N SER A 99 -3.19 -8.98 -0.45
CA SER A 99 -1.89 -8.37 -0.67
C SER A 99 -1.27 -8.88 -1.98
N ALA A 100 -1.30 -8.08 -3.04
CA ALA A 100 -0.50 -8.33 -4.25
C ALA A 100 0.97 -7.99 -3.98
N VAL A 101 1.92 -8.84 -4.40
CA VAL A 101 3.34 -8.73 -4.01
C VAL A 101 4.23 -8.98 -5.22
N VAL A 102 4.94 -7.99 -5.80
CA VAL A 102 5.62 -8.15 -7.13
C VAL A 102 6.71 -7.09 -7.44
N SER A 103 7.87 -7.32 -8.12
CA SER A 103 8.51 -8.60 -8.57
C SER A 103 9.74 -8.77 -9.56
N LYS A 104 10.69 -7.90 -10.05
CA LYS A 104 12.01 -8.35 -10.71
C LYS A 104 13.08 -7.37 -11.25
N ALA A 105 14.36 -7.55 -10.90
CA ALA A 105 15.50 -6.81 -11.50
C ALA A 105 15.90 -7.12 -12.96
N VAL A 106 16.64 -6.18 -13.56
CA VAL A 106 17.86 -6.39 -14.37
C VAL A 106 19.07 -5.78 -13.64
N SER A 107 20.29 -6.21 -13.97
CA SER A 107 21.47 -6.17 -13.09
C SER A 107 22.71 -5.59 -13.80
N PRO A 108 23.72 -5.05 -13.07
CA PRO A 108 25.00 -4.65 -13.67
C PRO A 108 25.85 -5.85 -14.09
N GLU A 109 26.75 -5.65 -15.06
CA GLU A 109 27.65 -6.70 -15.57
C GLU A 109 28.79 -7.07 -14.61
N ALA A 110 29.21 -8.34 -14.67
CA ALA A 110 30.52 -8.81 -14.24
C ALA A 110 31.19 -9.59 -15.40
N ALA A 111 32.53 -9.55 -15.48
CA ALA A 111 33.29 -10.06 -16.63
C ALA A 111 33.14 -11.59 -16.85
N PRO A 112 33.28 -12.10 -18.08
CA PRO A 112 32.56 -13.31 -18.50
C PRO A 112 33.23 -14.63 -18.11
N SER A 113 32.47 -15.47 -17.40
CA SER A 113 32.41 -16.91 -17.64
C SER A 113 31.06 -17.21 -18.30
N ALA A 114 31.03 -17.99 -19.39
CA ALA A 114 29.86 -18.20 -20.27
C ALA A 114 28.53 -18.28 -19.50
N GLN A 115 27.78 -17.17 -19.53
CA GLN A 115 26.55 -17.01 -18.77
C GLN A 115 25.39 -17.65 -19.55
N ARG A 116 24.58 -18.44 -18.84
CA ARG A 116 23.38 -19.06 -19.40
C ARG A 116 22.25 -18.06 -19.56
N ASP A 117 21.38 -18.31 -20.53
CA ASP A 117 20.12 -17.59 -20.66
C ASP A 117 19.11 -18.10 -19.63
N PHE A 118 18.45 -17.20 -18.91
CA PHE A 118 17.39 -17.55 -17.93
C PHE A 118 16.50 -16.35 -17.57
N SER A 119 15.23 -16.64 -17.25
CA SER A 119 14.35 -15.63 -16.70
C SER A 119 14.53 -15.45 -15.19
N LYS A 120 14.75 -14.20 -14.80
CA LYS A 120 14.34 -13.65 -13.49
C LYS A 120 12.80 -13.43 -13.51
N THR A 121 12.14 -13.14 -12.38
CA THR A 121 10.67 -12.91 -12.20
C THR A 121 10.08 -11.73 -13.06
N ASN A 122 9.12 -10.89 -12.62
CA ASN A 122 8.49 -9.84 -13.46
C ASN A 122 8.20 -8.51 -12.73
N VAL A 123 8.53 -7.36 -13.33
CA VAL A 123 8.78 -6.07 -12.63
C VAL A 123 7.66 -5.06 -12.61
N GLN A 124 7.76 -4.18 -11.59
CA GLN A 124 7.50 -2.76 -11.76
C GLN A 124 8.61 -1.98 -12.54
N VAL A 125 9.72 -1.60 -11.89
CA VAL A 125 10.85 -0.81 -12.44
C VAL A 125 12.10 -1.66 -12.69
N GLU A 126 12.59 -1.69 -13.93
CA GLU A 126 13.60 -2.66 -14.39
C GLU A 126 14.83 -2.83 -13.48
N SER A 127 15.52 -1.78 -13.04
CA SER A 127 16.75 -1.92 -12.26
C SER A 127 16.56 -2.33 -10.79
N ILE A 128 15.32 -2.52 -10.33
CA ILE A 128 14.98 -2.84 -8.93
C ILE A 128 14.59 -4.31 -8.82
N ASP A 129 15.32 -5.12 -8.05
CA ASP A 129 14.82 -6.45 -7.68
C ASP A 129 13.79 -6.34 -6.58
N GLU A 130 12.88 -7.29 -6.56
CA GLU A 130 11.74 -7.27 -5.67
C GLU A 130 11.51 -8.74 -5.21
N ALA A 131 10.99 -8.91 -4.00
CA ALA A 131 10.97 -10.20 -3.31
C ALA A 131 10.12 -11.29 -3.97
N ASP A 132 10.59 -12.52 -4.22
CA ASP A 132 9.74 -13.61 -4.78
C ASP A 132 9.90 -14.96 -4.06
N ILE A 133 8.93 -15.87 -4.19
CA ILE A 133 8.95 -17.25 -3.70
C ILE A 133 9.86 -18.19 -4.52
N ILE A 134 10.39 -17.73 -5.65
CA ILE A 134 11.33 -18.46 -6.50
C ILE A 134 12.37 -17.49 -7.11
N LYS A 135 13.62 -17.91 -7.18
CA LYS A 135 14.71 -17.22 -7.89
C LYS A 135 15.64 -18.27 -8.52
N THR A 136 16.45 -17.88 -9.50
CA THR A 136 17.45 -18.75 -10.15
C THR A 136 18.71 -17.99 -10.51
N ASP A 137 19.84 -18.71 -10.57
CA ASP A 137 21.15 -18.25 -11.05
C ASP A 137 21.56 -18.92 -12.39
N GLY A 138 20.61 -19.55 -13.09
CA GLY A 138 20.84 -20.30 -14.33
C GLY A 138 21.52 -21.67 -14.13
N ASN A 139 21.85 -22.07 -12.90
CA ASN A 139 22.35 -23.40 -12.54
C ASN A 139 21.43 -24.07 -11.51
N TYR A 140 20.97 -23.29 -10.53
CA TYR A 140 20.14 -23.67 -9.42
C TYR A 140 18.84 -22.86 -9.37
N ILE A 141 17.81 -23.45 -8.79
CA ILE A 141 16.56 -22.80 -8.40
C ILE A 141 16.48 -22.81 -6.87
N TYR A 142 16.23 -21.63 -6.30
CA TYR A 142 15.96 -21.41 -4.89
C TYR A 142 14.47 -21.13 -4.75
N THR A 143 13.75 -21.86 -3.90
CA THR A 143 12.29 -21.67 -3.79
C THR A 143 11.73 -22.01 -2.42
N ILE A 144 10.65 -21.33 -2.04
CA ILE A 144 9.93 -21.54 -0.78
C ILE A 144 8.51 -22.08 -1.01
N THR A 145 8.08 -22.98 -0.11
CA THR A 145 6.69 -23.43 0.08
C THR A 145 6.45 -23.57 1.58
N GLU A 146 5.32 -23.07 2.07
CA GLU A 146 4.97 -23.07 3.51
C GLU A 146 6.14 -22.55 4.37
N LYS A 147 6.64 -23.33 5.33
CA LYS A 147 7.85 -23.03 6.13
C LYS A 147 9.10 -23.79 5.64
N THR A 148 9.25 -24.05 4.34
CA THR A 148 10.39 -24.82 3.79
C THR A 148 11.05 -24.10 2.63
N LEU A 149 12.37 -23.99 2.68
CA LEU A 149 13.24 -23.57 1.59
C LEU A 149 13.83 -24.81 0.89
N PHE A 150 13.79 -24.83 -0.44
CA PHE A 150 14.38 -25.85 -1.29
C PHE A 150 15.47 -25.22 -2.16
N ILE A 151 16.61 -25.91 -2.29
CA ILE A 151 17.65 -25.59 -3.27
C ILE A 151 17.74 -26.77 -4.24
N ILE A 152 17.54 -26.49 -5.53
CA ILE A 152 17.38 -27.48 -6.59
C ILE A 152 18.46 -27.21 -7.63
N LYS A 153 19.27 -28.20 -7.99
CA LYS A 153 20.07 -28.12 -9.22
C LYS A 153 19.09 -28.18 -10.38
N ALA A 154 19.06 -27.14 -11.19
CA ALA A 154 18.06 -26.94 -12.23
C ALA A 154 18.57 -27.34 -13.62
N TYR A 155 19.87 -27.15 -13.89
CA TYR A 155 20.47 -27.39 -15.21
C TYR A 155 21.65 -28.39 -15.16
N PRO A 156 21.82 -29.26 -16.17
CA PRO A 156 20.88 -29.54 -17.25
C PRO A 156 19.64 -30.32 -16.74
N GLY A 157 18.53 -30.30 -17.48
CA GLY A 157 17.19 -30.65 -16.98
C GLY A 157 17.01 -32.13 -16.63
N GLU A 158 17.59 -33.01 -17.43
CA GLU A 158 17.67 -34.46 -17.18
C GLU A 158 18.40 -34.77 -15.87
N ASP A 159 19.32 -33.88 -15.48
CA ASP A 159 20.27 -33.98 -14.38
C ASP A 159 19.81 -33.18 -13.14
N ALA A 160 18.62 -32.56 -13.21
CA ALA A 160 18.06 -31.71 -12.18
C ALA A 160 17.65 -32.50 -10.92
N GLU A 161 17.99 -32.02 -9.74
CA GLU A 161 17.79 -32.74 -8.48
C GLU A 161 17.58 -31.79 -7.29
N LEU A 162 16.87 -32.26 -6.26
CA LEU A 162 16.74 -31.54 -4.99
C LEU A 162 18.04 -31.70 -4.20
N ILE A 163 18.79 -30.61 -4.02
CA ILE A 163 20.13 -30.57 -3.43
C ILE A 163 20.07 -30.35 -1.92
N SER A 164 19.13 -29.53 -1.43
CA SER A 164 18.96 -29.24 -0.01
C SER A 164 17.51 -28.85 0.32
N THR A 165 17.04 -29.30 1.49
CA THR A 165 15.73 -28.98 2.08
C THR A 165 15.96 -28.37 3.45
N VAL A 166 15.63 -27.09 3.63
CA VAL A 166 15.83 -26.33 4.85
C VAL A 166 14.47 -26.03 5.47
N GLN A 167 14.16 -26.69 6.59
CA GLN A 167 13.00 -26.37 7.42
C GLN A 167 13.24 -25.02 8.13
N LEU A 168 12.24 -24.14 8.06
CA LEU A 168 12.23 -22.82 8.67
C LEU A 168 11.29 -22.81 9.87
N ASP A 169 11.58 -21.98 10.87
CA ASP A 169 10.69 -21.72 12.02
C ASP A 169 9.64 -20.64 11.72
N ASN A 170 9.92 -19.77 10.75
CA ASN A 170 9.11 -18.58 10.40
C ASN A 170 8.28 -18.84 9.11
N TYR A 171 7.35 -17.96 8.75
CA TYR A 171 6.60 -18.02 7.47
C TYR A 171 7.28 -17.14 6.41
N PRO A 172 8.14 -17.69 5.53
CA PRO A 172 8.73 -16.93 4.44
C PRO A 172 7.65 -16.48 3.44
N GLN A 173 7.85 -15.32 2.83
CA GLN A 173 7.00 -14.77 1.76
C GLN A 173 7.82 -14.30 0.56
N GLY A 174 9.13 -14.13 0.71
CA GLY A 174 10.03 -13.86 -0.40
C GLY A 174 11.49 -14.19 -0.09
N ILE A 175 12.26 -14.28 -1.17
CA ILE A 175 13.71 -14.45 -1.18
C ILE A 175 14.40 -13.48 -2.15
N PHE A 176 15.66 -13.19 -1.85
CA PHE A 176 16.64 -12.54 -2.74
C PHE A 176 17.87 -13.44 -2.86
N ILE A 177 18.54 -13.45 -4.01
CA ILE A 177 19.80 -14.17 -4.24
C ILE A 177 20.81 -13.20 -4.89
N ASP A 178 22.00 -13.09 -4.31
CA ASP A 178 23.15 -12.42 -4.91
C ASP A 178 24.41 -13.23 -4.64
N GLY A 179 25.07 -13.72 -5.70
CA GLY A 179 26.17 -14.68 -5.60
C GLY A 179 25.82 -15.89 -4.72
N ASP A 180 26.58 -16.08 -3.65
CA ASP A 180 26.37 -17.14 -2.65
C ASP A 180 25.53 -16.70 -1.44
N TYR A 181 24.86 -15.54 -1.49
CA TYR A 181 24.03 -15.01 -0.40
C TYR A 181 22.53 -15.05 -0.75
N LEU A 182 21.80 -15.91 -0.03
CA LEU A 182 20.35 -16.03 -0.13
C LEU A 182 19.69 -15.36 1.08
N GLY A 183 18.97 -14.26 0.85
CA GLY A 183 18.10 -13.64 1.86
C GLY A 183 16.71 -14.29 1.84
N VAL A 184 16.16 -14.62 3.01
CA VAL A 184 14.81 -15.20 3.19
C VAL A 184 14.06 -14.38 4.23
N PHE A 185 12.83 -13.98 3.96
CA PHE A 185 12.09 -13.07 4.84
C PHE A 185 10.56 -13.20 4.70
N GLY A 186 9.83 -12.66 5.67
CA GLY A 186 8.38 -12.76 5.78
C GLY A 186 7.93 -12.55 7.23
N ASN A 187 6.81 -13.16 7.62
CA ASN A 187 6.22 -13.03 8.95
C ASN A 187 6.69 -14.13 9.93
N THR A 188 6.64 -13.87 11.25
CA THR A 188 7.07 -14.82 12.28
C THR A 188 6.12 -14.88 13.50
N ASP A 189 5.68 -16.09 13.83
CA ASP A 189 4.71 -16.39 14.88
C ASP A 189 5.35 -17.08 16.09
N HIS A 190 6.12 -16.34 16.89
CA HIS A 190 6.68 -16.85 18.15
C HIS A 190 5.92 -16.33 19.38
N PRO A 191 4.77 -16.90 19.80
CA PRO A 191 4.06 -16.51 21.02
C PRO A 191 4.93 -16.41 22.28
N LYS A 192 5.96 -17.26 22.43
CA LYS A 192 6.90 -17.18 23.56
C LYS A 192 7.77 -15.92 23.52
N LEU A 193 8.17 -15.48 22.33
CA LEU A 193 8.94 -14.27 22.09
C LEU A 193 8.05 -13.03 22.28
N LEU A 194 6.89 -13.01 21.64
CA LEU A 194 5.88 -11.95 21.76
C LEU A 194 5.48 -11.71 23.22
N ASN A 195 5.13 -12.78 23.95
CA ASN A 195 4.81 -12.70 25.39
C ASN A 195 6.00 -12.18 26.23
N LYS A 196 7.25 -12.53 25.90
CA LYS A 196 8.46 -12.03 26.61
C LYS A 196 8.69 -10.53 26.39
N LEU A 197 8.29 -10.02 25.22
CA LEU A 197 8.44 -8.62 24.83
C LEU A 197 7.23 -7.75 25.22
N GLY A 198 6.15 -8.34 25.75
CA GLY A 198 4.90 -7.65 26.01
C GLY A 198 4.12 -7.27 24.74
N ILE A 199 4.43 -7.86 23.58
CA ILE A 199 3.82 -7.53 22.29
C ILE A 199 2.56 -8.38 22.08
N GLY A 200 1.43 -7.72 21.81
CA GLY A 200 0.17 -8.40 21.49
C GLY A 200 0.27 -9.24 20.21
N ARG A 201 -0.26 -10.47 20.23
CA ARG A 201 -0.22 -11.41 19.08
C ARG A 201 -0.83 -10.86 17.78
N THR A 202 -1.68 -9.84 17.88
CA THR A 202 -2.39 -9.18 16.78
C THR A 202 -1.56 -8.18 15.99
N ARG A 203 -0.31 -7.88 16.41
CA ARG A 203 0.48 -6.76 15.87
C ARG A 203 1.56 -7.13 14.85
N GLY A 204 1.88 -8.42 14.74
CA GLY A 204 2.87 -8.93 13.79
C GLY A 204 4.32 -8.75 14.22
N MET A 205 5.16 -9.68 13.78
CA MET A 205 6.62 -9.55 13.74
C MET A 205 7.07 -10.10 12.39
N SER A 206 8.09 -9.49 11.81
CA SER A 206 8.76 -9.94 10.60
C SER A 206 10.10 -10.58 10.92
N PHE A 207 10.67 -11.28 9.96
CA PHE A 207 12.05 -11.77 10.04
C PHE A 207 12.80 -11.53 8.73
N PHE A 208 14.13 -11.48 8.84
CA PHE A 208 15.05 -11.66 7.72
C PHE A 208 16.16 -12.63 8.16
N THR A 209 16.38 -13.68 7.39
CA THR A 209 17.45 -14.66 7.60
C THR A 209 18.35 -14.68 6.37
N ARG A 210 19.65 -14.42 6.53
CA ARG A 210 20.64 -14.63 5.46
C ARG A 210 21.25 -16.02 5.57
N TYR A 211 21.19 -16.76 4.46
CA TYR A 211 21.94 -17.98 4.24
C TYR A 211 23.14 -17.72 3.34
N ASN A 212 24.29 -18.27 3.72
CA ASN A 212 25.37 -18.56 2.80
C ASN A 212 25.09 -19.92 2.15
N VAL A 213 25.00 -19.92 0.82
CA VAL A 213 24.67 -21.09 -0.01
C VAL A 213 25.85 -21.55 -0.86
N ALA A 214 27.09 -21.12 -0.59
CA ALA A 214 28.29 -21.54 -1.35
C ALA A 214 28.39 -23.07 -1.45
N ASP A 215 28.28 -23.76 -0.31
CA ASP A 215 27.90 -25.17 -0.28
C ASP A 215 26.38 -25.30 -0.41
N LYS A 216 25.92 -25.52 -1.64
CA LYS A 216 24.49 -25.65 -1.99
C LYS A 216 23.82 -26.82 -1.23
N LYS A 217 24.57 -27.82 -0.74
CA LYS A 217 24.05 -28.96 0.05
C LYS A 217 23.90 -28.63 1.54
N ASN A 218 24.74 -27.75 2.08
CA ASN A 218 24.73 -27.35 3.49
C ASN A 218 24.58 -25.82 3.65
N PRO A 219 23.42 -25.22 3.32
CA PRO A 219 23.15 -23.80 3.56
C PRO A 219 23.34 -23.43 5.03
N LYS A 220 24.07 -22.33 5.29
CA LYS A 220 24.38 -21.87 6.66
C LYS A 220 23.71 -20.54 6.92
N VAL A 221 22.90 -20.46 7.97
CA VAL A 221 22.45 -19.16 8.50
C VAL A 221 23.68 -18.40 8.99
N GLU A 222 23.95 -17.24 8.40
CA GLU A 222 24.97 -16.30 8.89
C GLU A 222 24.35 -15.18 9.73
N LYS A 223 23.12 -14.76 9.43
CA LYS A 223 22.41 -13.69 10.16
C LYS A 223 20.92 -13.97 10.28
N GLU A 224 20.30 -13.64 11.42
CA GLU A 224 18.85 -13.50 11.55
C GLU A 224 18.50 -12.18 12.28
N PHE A 225 17.63 -11.38 11.67
CA PHE A 225 16.93 -10.28 12.31
C PHE A 225 15.45 -10.64 12.52
N LYS A 226 14.86 -10.14 13.62
CA LYS A 226 13.40 -10.07 13.78
C LYS A 226 13.00 -8.61 13.96
N LEU A 227 12.02 -8.15 13.19
CA LEU A 227 11.68 -6.74 13.00
C LEU A 227 10.22 -6.53 13.43
N GLU A 228 9.91 -5.41 14.08
CA GLU A 228 8.54 -5.16 14.52
C GLU A 228 7.58 -4.89 13.35
N GLY A 229 6.33 -5.36 13.48
CA GLY A 229 5.29 -5.24 12.47
C GLY A 229 5.25 -6.43 11.51
N SER A 230 4.13 -6.57 10.82
CA SER A 230 3.95 -7.59 9.79
C SER A 230 4.75 -7.24 8.53
N TYR A 231 5.27 -8.24 7.83
CA TYR A 231 5.96 -8.03 6.55
C TYR A 231 4.95 -7.48 5.54
N PHE A 232 5.32 -6.41 4.85
CA PHE A 232 4.52 -5.80 3.79
C PHE A 232 5.16 -6.06 2.42
N GLU A 233 6.32 -5.49 2.17
CA GLU A 233 7.03 -5.60 0.88
C GLU A 233 8.55 -5.52 1.06
N ALA A 234 9.30 -5.98 0.06
CA ALA A 234 10.74 -5.72 -0.01
C ALA A 234 11.24 -5.50 -1.44
N ARG A 235 12.17 -4.57 -1.56
CA ARG A 235 12.86 -4.16 -2.79
C ARG A 235 14.37 -4.26 -2.57
N MET A 236 15.15 -4.38 -3.64
CA MET A 236 16.60 -4.46 -3.59
C MET A 236 17.20 -3.74 -4.80
N PHE A 237 18.14 -2.82 -4.56
CA PHE A 237 18.85 -2.10 -5.62
C PHE A 237 20.36 -2.29 -5.44
N GLY A 238 20.99 -2.93 -6.44
CA GLY A 238 22.30 -3.54 -6.26
C GLY A 238 22.27 -4.53 -5.09
N ASP A 239 23.16 -4.31 -4.11
CA ASP A 239 23.31 -5.11 -2.88
C ASP A 239 22.47 -4.58 -1.70
N TYR A 240 21.79 -3.44 -1.85
CA TYR A 240 20.99 -2.84 -0.77
C TYR A 240 19.55 -3.34 -0.79
N VAL A 241 19.16 -4.04 0.27
CA VAL A 241 17.78 -4.43 0.54
C VAL A 241 17.05 -3.29 1.24
N TYR A 242 15.78 -3.09 0.89
CA TYR A 242 14.83 -2.19 1.51
C TYR A 242 13.58 -2.99 1.86
N LEU A 243 13.47 -3.40 3.13
CA LEU A 243 12.36 -4.21 3.65
C LEU A 243 11.39 -3.29 4.40
N VAL A 244 10.11 -3.37 4.09
CA VAL A 244 9.05 -2.59 4.72
C VAL A 244 8.18 -3.48 5.60
N THR A 245 7.99 -3.10 6.86
CA THR A 245 6.99 -3.70 7.76
C THR A 245 5.91 -2.68 8.11
N VAL A 246 4.74 -3.18 8.53
CA VAL A 246 3.62 -2.36 9.01
C VAL A 246 3.16 -2.87 10.37
N ALA A 247 3.20 -2.00 11.38
CA ALA A 247 2.82 -2.32 12.76
C ALA A 247 1.60 -1.49 13.22
N TRP A 248 0.67 -2.12 13.95
CA TRP A 248 -0.37 -1.41 14.70
C TRP A 248 0.21 -0.88 16.03
N PRO A 249 0.09 0.43 16.34
CA PRO A 249 0.76 1.06 17.48
C PRO A 249 0.26 0.55 18.84
N ASP A 250 1.19 0.30 19.76
CA ASP A 250 0.94 -0.32 21.07
C ASP A 250 1.38 0.57 22.24
N SER A 251 0.52 0.72 23.25
CA SER A 251 0.81 1.50 24.47
C SER A 251 1.65 0.66 25.45
N ARG A 252 2.89 0.37 25.06
CA ARG A 252 3.84 -0.41 25.87
C ARG A 252 4.61 0.49 26.83
N LEU A 253 4.66 0.10 28.11
CA LEU A 253 5.51 0.74 29.12
C LEU A 253 7.01 0.50 28.89
N HIS A 254 7.38 -0.45 28.01
CA HIS A 254 8.75 -0.81 27.67
C HIS A 254 8.84 -1.00 26.15
N TYR A 255 9.83 -0.34 25.52
CA TYR A 255 10.01 -0.32 24.06
C TYR A 255 8.74 0.15 23.31
N PRO A 256 8.29 1.40 23.50
CA PRO A 256 7.06 1.90 22.86
C PRO A 256 7.21 1.96 21.33
N THR A 257 8.39 2.36 20.85
CA THR A 257 8.82 2.45 19.45
C THR A 257 9.14 1.09 18.81
N PRO A 258 9.15 0.99 17.46
CA PRO A 258 9.55 -0.23 16.75
C PRO A 258 10.90 -0.81 17.20
N ILE A 259 10.93 -2.14 17.38
CA ILE A 259 12.14 -2.88 17.77
C ILE A 259 12.78 -3.65 16.61
N ILE A 260 14.11 -3.79 16.69
CA ILE A 260 14.94 -4.70 15.91
C ILE A 260 15.59 -5.68 16.89
N MET A 261 15.51 -6.97 16.58
CA MET A 261 16.10 -8.04 17.37
C MET A 261 17.17 -8.78 16.58
N GLU A 262 18.33 -8.98 17.19
CA GLU A 262 19.38 -9.87 16.71
C GLU A 262 19.63 -10.93 17.79
N GLY A 263 19.05 -12.12 17.61
CA GLY A 263 18.99 -13.16 18.64
C GLY A 263 18.23 -12.71 19.90
N THR A 264 18.95 -12.18 20.89
CA THR A 264 18.39 -11.57 22.10
C THR A 264 18.79 -10.10 22.30
N VAL A 265 19.65 -9.55 21.45
CA VAL A 265 19.98 -8.11 21.46
C VAL A 265 18.80 -7.36 20.88
N LEU A 266 18.32 -6.34 21.57
CA LEU A 266 17.19 -5.53 21.15
C LEU A 266 17.65 -4.08 20.97
N LYS A 267 17.44 -3.53 19.77
CA LYS A 267 17.62 -2.12 19.43
C LYS A 267 16.23 -1.52 19.25
N SER A 268 15.93 -0.43 19.95
CA SER A 268 14.66 0.30 19.83
C SER A 268 14.89 1.54 18.96
N MET A 269 13.98 1.86 18.04
CA MET A 269 14.13 3.05 17.19
C MET A 269 14.05 4.35 18.02
N PRO A 270 14.94 5.34 17.81
CA PRO A 270 14.79 6.66 18.42
C PRO A 270 13.47 7.32 18.01
N VAL A 271 12.78 7.96 18.96
CA VAL A 271 11.52 8.69 18.69
C VAL A 271 11.66 9.83 17.67
N SER A 272 12.89 10.33 17.48
CA SER A 272 13.27 11.30 16.44
C SER A 272 13.26 10.73 15.02
N ASP A 273 13.40 9.41 14.86
CA ASP A 273 13.41 8.76 13.55
C ASP A 273 12.03 8.37 13.05
N ILE A 274 11.04 8.37 13.96
CA ILE A 274 9.63 8.19 13.67
C ILE A 274 9.04 9.54 13.22
N ILE A 275 8.62 9.60 11.96
CA ILE A 275 7.98 10.76 11.35
C ILE A 275 6.47 10.58 11.39
N TYR A 276 5.75 11.60 11.85
CA TYR A 276 4.29 11.68 11.78
C TYR A 276 3.86 12.97 11.07
N PHE A 277 2.63 12.98 10.61
CA PHE A 277 1.97 14.13 9.98
C PHE A 277 0.81 14.62 10.86
N PRO A 278 0.58 15.94 11.00
CA PRO A 278 -0.55 16.49 11.75
C PRO A 278 -1.88 16.35 10.98
N ILE A 279 -2.27 15.12 10.66
CA ILE A 279 -3.56 14.77 10.02
C ILE A 279 -4.50 14.08 11.03
N PRO A 280 -5.83 14.13 10.84
CA PRO A 280 -6.78 13.40 11.67
C PRO A 280 -6.82 11.91 11.27
N TYR A 281 -5.90 11.08 11.76
CA TYR A 281 -5.86 9.66 11.41
C TYR A 281 -7.15 8.91 11.81
N ASP A 282 -7.66 8.04 10.96
CA ASP A 282 -8.78 7.12 11.26
C ASP A 282 -8.26 5.75 11.78
N SER A 283 -7.08 5.32 11.36
CA SER A 283 -6.42 4.09 11.83
C SER A 283 -4.91 4.14 11.58
N PRO A 284 -4.16 4.86 12.43
CA PRO A 284 -2.74 5.07 12.20
C PRO A 284 -1.93 3.78 12.38
N GLN A 285 -0.99 3.57 11.47
CA GLN A 285 -0.04 2.46 11.46
C GLN A 285 1.38 3.00 11.37
N MET A 286 2.34 2.22 11.86
CA MET A 286 3.77 2.49 11.73
C MET A 286 4.33 1.70 10.55
N ALA A 287 4.49 2.34 9.39
CA ALA A 287 5.20 1.78 8.25
C ALA A 287 6.71 2.01 8.46
N THR A 288 7.47 0.94 8.65
CA THR A 288 8.91 1.02 8.94
C THR A 288 9.72 0.45 7.79
N ILE A 289 10.53 1.32 7.18
CA ILE A 289 11.49 0.95 6.14
C ILE A 289 12.81 0.62 6.84
N TYR A 290 13.36 -0.55 6.57
CA TYR A 290 14.68 -0.99 7.03
C TYR A 290 15.62 -1.14 5.83
N SER A 291 16.88 -0.72 5.93
CA SER A 291 17.89 -0.97 4.90
C SER A 291 19.21 -1.51 5.43
N PHE A 292 19.73 -2.49 4.71
CA PHE A 292 20.95 -3.24 4.99
C PHE A 292 21.49 -3.85 3.67
N LYS A 293 22.74 -4.33 3.69
CA LYS A 293 23.38 -5.01 2.55
C LYS A 293 23.13 -6.52 2.62
N LEU A 294 22.91 -7.19 1.48
CA LEU A 294 22.76 -8.65 1.44
C LEU A 294 24.12 -9.37 1.60
N SER A 295 25.18 -8.78 1.06
CA SER A 295 26.56 -9.26 1.22
C SER A 295 27.16 -8.96 2.62
N GLU A 296 26.77 -7.84 3.24
CA GLU A 296 27.34 -7.33 4.51
C GLU A 296 26.29 -7.02 5.61
N PRO A 297 25.36 -7.92 5.97
CA PRO A 297 24.33 -7.64 6.99
C PRO A 297 24.89 -7.61 8.43
N GLU A 298 26.19 -7.82 8.61
CA GLU A 298 26.86 -7.67 9.91
C GLU A 298 27.01 -6.20 10.34
N LYS A 299 26.85 -5.26 9.39
CA LYS A 299 26.78 -3.82 9.66
C LYS A 299 25.43 -3.43 10.25
N ASP A 300 25.38 -2.30 10.94
CA ASP A 300 24.15 -1.79 11.51
C ASP A 300 23.07 -1.57 10.45
N ILE A 301 21.94 -2.24 10.66
CA ILE A 301 20.70 -2.04 9.93
C ILE A 301 20.16 -0.62 10.21
N THR A 302 19.96 0.14 9.15
CA THR A 302 19.32 1.45 9.20
C THR A 302 17.80 1.27 9.17
N SER A 303 17.05 2.20 9.75
CA SER A 303 15.59 2.20 9.63
C SER A 303 14.98 3.56 9.82
N LYS A 304 13.79 3.75 9.24
CA LYS A 304 12.95 4.94 9.45
C LYS A 304 11.47 4.56 9.42
N THR A 305 10.69 5.11 10.35
CA THR A 305 9.25 4.87 10.45
C THR A 305 8.47 6.09 10.01
N LEU A 306 7.41 5.87 9.24
CA LEU A 306 6.37 6.86 8.94
C LEU A 306 5.07 6.42 9.62
N VAL A 307 4.38 7.35 10.28
CA VAL A 307 3.00 7.17 10.72
C VAL A 307 2.09 7.45 9.53
N VAL A 308 1.38 6.41 9.11
CA VAL A 308 0.55 6.37 7.90
C VAL A 308 -0.87 5.92 8.26
N GLU A 309 -1.84 6.06 7.37
CA GLU A 309 -3.11 5.34 7.52
C GLU A 309 -2.95 3.86 7.12
N GLY A 310 -4.01 3.07 7.32
CA GLY A 310 -4.13 1.74 6.72
C GLY A 310 -4.17 1.74 5.18
N ALA A 311 -4.04 0.55 4.59
CA ALA A 311 -4.03 0.31 3.14
C ALA A 311 -2.92 1.08 2.39
N ASN A 312 -1.69 0.61 2.54
CA ASN A 312 -0.50 1.18 1.89
C ASN A 312 -0.22 0.51 0.53
N ASN A 313 0.39 1.26 -0.39
CA ASN A 313 1.09 0.75 -1.58
C ASN A 313 2.55 1.22 -1.55
N LEU A 314 3.40 0.54 -2.32
CA LEU A 314 4.82 0.85 -2.50
C LEU A 314 5.11 1.08 -3.99
N TYR A 315 5.91 2.10 -4.30
CA TYR A 315 6.64 2.23 -5.57
C TYR A 315 8.11 2.50 -5.25
N MET A 316 9.05 2.01 -6.07
CA MET A 316 10.48 2.31 -5.88
C MET A 316 11.22 2.52 -7.21
N SER A 317 12.01 3.58 -7.26
CA SER A 317 13.07 3.84 -8.24
C SER A 317 14.45 3.67 -7.58
N GLU A 318 15.53 3.83 -8.35
CA GLU A 318 16.91 3.63 -7.89
C GLU A 318 17.31 4.48 -6.67
N ASN A 319 16.74 5.69 -6.57
CA ASN A 319 17.13 6.69 -5.57
C ASN A 319 15.97 7.09 -4.65
N ASN A 320 14.75 6.59 -4.88
CA ASN A 320 13.54 6.99 -4.15
C ASN A 320 12.55 5.83 -3.96
N LEU A 321 12.03 5.71 -2.75
CA LEU A 321 10.92 4.85 -2.37
C LEU A 321 9.71 5.73 -2.02
N TYR A 322 8.55 5.35 -2.53
CA TYR A 322 7.30 6.08 -2.37
C TYR A 322 6.30 5.20 -1.62
N LEU A 323 5.88 5.65 -0.44
CA LEU A 323 4.77 5.07 0.31
C LEU A 323 3.51 5.90 0.07
N THR A 324 2.38 5.24 -0.17
CA THR A 324 1.10 5.91 -0.44
C THR A 324 -0.09 5.21 0.21
N TYR A 325 -1.04 5.98 0.73
CA TYR A 325 -2.33 5.49 1.25
C TYR A 325 -3.45 6.46 0.89
N THR A 326 -4.71 5.99 0.90
CA THR A 326 -5.87 6.86 0.68
C THR A 326 -6.35 7.47 1.99
N LYS A 327 -6.37 8.80 2.09
CA LYS A 327 -7.07 9.52 3.16
C LYS A 327 -8.45 9.97 2.68
N TYR A 328 -9.49 9.56 3.41
CA TYR A 328 -10.86 9.98 3.18
C TYR A 328 -11.21 11.21 4.02
N ILE A 329 -12.08 12.07 3.47
CA ILE A 329 -12.70 13.18 4.18
C ILE A 329 -13.91 12.63 4.94
N ASN A 330 -13.75 12.47 6.24
CA ASN A 330 -14.73 11.80 7.09
C ASN A 330 -15.94 12.72 7.38
N GLU A 331 -17.00 12.60 6.56
CA GLU A 331 -18.24 13.38 6.68
C GLU A 331 -18.91 13.27 8.05
N TRP A 332 -18.75 12.12 8.71
CA TRP A 332 -19.29 11.90 10.06
C TRP A 332 -18.53 12.73 11.10
N GLN A 333 -17.20 12.80 11.04
CA GLN A 333 -16.40 13.71 11.89
C GLN A 333 -16.76 15.19 11.64
N ILE A 334 -17.01 15.56 10.38
CA ILE A 334 -17.49 16.91 10.01
C ILE A 334 -18.86 17.20 10.63
N SER A 335 -19.82 16.28 10.52
CA SER A 335 -21.15 16.39 11.15
C SER A 335 -21.08 16.48 12.67
N GLN A 336 -20.29 15.61 13.33
CA GLN A 336 -20.09 15.60 14.78
C GLN A 336 -19.55 16.96 15.28
N LYS A 337 -18.46 17.46 14.68
CA LYS A 337 -17.86 18.75 15.08
C LYS A 337 -18.81 19.92 14.87
N ILE A 338 -19.49 20.00 13.72
CA ILE A 338 -20.41 21.11 13.42
C ILE A 338 -21.65 21.06 14.33
N THR A 339 -22.14 19.87 14.68
CA THR A 339 -23.19 19.69 15.69
C THR A 339 -22.71 20.18 17.06
N LYS A 340 -21.49 19.84 17.48
CA LYS A 340 -20.89 20.29 18.75
C LYS A 340 -20.71 21.81 18.80
N GLU A 341 -20.19 22.42 17.74
CA GLU A 341 -20.01 23.87 17.62
C GLU A 341 -21.35 24.64 17.58
N ALA A 342 -22.42 24.02 17.07
CA ALA A 342 -23.78 24.59 17.13
C ALA A 342 -24.43 24.45 18.52
N VAL A 343 -24.27 23.30 19.18
CA VAL A 343 -25.03 22.95 20.40
C VAL A 343 -24.34 23.35 21.72
N GLU A 344 -23.01 23.29 21.85
CA GLU A 344 -22.32 23.73 23.09
C GLU A 344 -22.70 25.17 23.54
N PRO A 345 -22.90 26.15 22.63
CA PRO A 345 -23.41 27.48 22.99
C PRO A 345 -24.86 27.52 23.48
N MET A 346 -25.66 26.48 23.23
CA MET A 346 -27.09 26.38 23.57
C MET A 346 -27.36 25.62 24.89
N LEU A 347 -26.47 24.70 25.28
CA LEU A 347 -26.57 23.89 26.51
C LEU A 347 -26.88 24.71 27.78
N SER A 348 -27.54 24.11 28.76
CA SER A 348 -27.73 24.70 30.10
C SER A 348 -26.40 24.91 30.86
N PRO A 349 -26.35 25.76 31.90
CA PRO A 349 -25.18 25.89 32.77
C PRO A 349 -24.71 24.55 33.37
N GLU A 350 -25.66 23.69 33.72
CA GLU A 350 -25.44 22.35 34.27
C GLU A 350 -24.79 21.41 33.25
N GLU A 351 -25.33 21.35 32.02
CA GLU A 351 -24.78 20.54 30.91
C GLU A 351 -23.39 21.03 30.51
N ARG A 352 -23.18 22.35 30.38
CA ARG A 352 -21.83 22.91 30.13
C ARG A 352 -20.86 22.55 31.26
N SER A 353 -21.29 22.65 32.52
CA SER A 353 -20.47 22.23 33.67
C SER A 353 -20.13 20.74 33.65
N PHE A 354 -20.94 19.89 33.02
CA PHE A 354 -20.65 18.47 32.84
C PHE A 354 -19.73 18.21 31.64
N VAL A 355 -19.95 18.88 30.50
CA VAL A 355 -19.06 18.85 29.32
C VAL A 355 -17.64 19.30 29.67
N GLU A 356 -17.47 20.40 30.41
CA GLU A 356 -16.14 20.86 30.82
C GLU A 356 -15.46 19.90 31.82
N LYS A 357 -16.20 19.19 32.67
CA LYS A 357 -15.65 18.10 33.51
C LYS A 357 -15.19 16.90 32.68
N ILE A 358 -15.89 16.57 31.59
CA ILE A 358 -15.48 15.52 30.66
C ILE A 358 -14.19 15.94 29.94
N LYS A 359 -14.15 17.16 29.36
CA LYS A 359 -12.95 17.71 28.71
C LYS A 359 -11.74 17.71 29.64
N ALA A 360 -11.93 18.16 30.89
CA ALA A 360 -10.87 18.27 31.91
C ALA A 360 -10.52 16.97 32.65
N ALA A 361 -11.18 15.83 32.36
CA ALA A 361 -10.79 14.55 32.93
C ALA A 361 -9.37 14.14 32.51
N ASP A 362 -8.66 13.37 33.33
CA ASP A 362 -7.33 12.85 32.99
C ASP A 362 -7.41 11.90 31.79
N PRO A 363 -6.58 12.04 30.73
CA PRO A 363 -6.54 11.12 29.59
C PRO A 363 -6.34 9.63 29.96
N ASP A 364 -5.67 9.34 31.08
CA ASP A 364 -5.46 7.97 31.57
C ASP A 364 -6.64 7.44 32.43
N ILE A 365 -7.63 8.29 32.72
CA ILE A 365 -8.92 7.93 33.33
C ILE A 365 -10.05 7.89 32.28
N LEU A 366 -9.96 8.73 31.24
CA LEU A 366 -10.96 8.88 30.20
C LEU A 366 -10.31 9.38 28.91
N SER A 367 -10.24 8.55 27.87
CA SER A 367 -9.49 8.89 26.65
C SER A 367 -10.15 10.04 25.85
N PRO A 368 -9.44 10.67 24.89
CA PRO A 368 -10.04 11.62 23.95
C PRO A 368 -11.30 11.09 23.23
N GLY A 369 -11.28 9.84 22.75
CA GLY A 369 -12.44 9.23 22.09
C GLY A 369 -13.61 8.96 23.06
N GLU A 370 -13.31 8.54 24.29
CA GLU A 370 -14.28 8.36 25.37
C GLU A 370 -14.92 9.69 25.83
N LYS A 371 -14.11 10.76 25.87
CA LYS A 371 -14.58 12.13 26.13
C LYS A 371 -15.54 12.58 25.05
N GLU A 372 -15.15 12.44 23.78
CA GLU A 372 -15.96 12.86 22.65
C GLU A 372 -17.29 12.10 22.60
N GLN A 373 -17.30 10.77 22.79
CA GLN A 373 -18.54 9.98 22.90
C GLN A 373 -19.46 10.48 24.02
N LYS A 374 -18.92 10.82 25.19
CA LYS A 374 -19.73 11.33 26.32
C LYS A 374 -20.23 12.76 26.09
N ILE A 375 -19.45 13.63 25.44
CA ILE A 375 -19.87 14.98 25.05
C ILE A 375 -20.99 14.89 24.00
N MET A 376 -20.83 14.03 22.99
CA MET A 376 -21.85 13.82 21.96
C MET A 376 -23.12 13.15 22.49
N GLN A 377 -23.06 12.34 23.56
CA GLN A 377 -24.26 11.86 24.26
C GLN A 377 -25.03 13.02 24.93
N VAL A 378 -24.34 13.94 25.63
CA VAL A 378 -24.97 15.13 26.23
C VAL A 378 -25.63 16.02 25.15
N ILE A 379 -24.93 16.23 24.04
CA ILE A 379 -25.45 16.98 22.88
C ILE A 379 -26.69 16.30 22.29
N GLN A 380 -26.66 14.98 22.12
CA GLN A 380 -27.80 14.22 21.60
C GLN A 380 -29.00 14.28 22.56
N ASP A 381 -28.77 14.22 23.87
CA ASP A 381 -29.84 14.32 24.88
C ASP A 381 -30.46 15.71 24.94
N PHE A 382 -29.66 16.77 24.79
CA PHE A 382 -30.15 18.14 24.60
C PHE A 382 -31.03 18.26 23.34
N ILE A 383 -30.56 17.75 22.19
CA ILE A 383 -31.32 17.74 20.93
C ILE A 383 -32.64 16.97 21.11
N ASN A 384 -32.62 15.83 21.81
CA ASN A 384 -33.80 15.02 22.10
C ASN A 384 -34.82 15.71 23.04
N ALA A 385 -34.40 16.77 23.76
CA ALA A 385 -35.23 17.52 24.71
C ALA A 385 -35.86 18.79 24.11
N LEU A 386 -35.39 19.24 22.94
CA LEU A 386 -36.04 20.31 22.15
C LEU A 386 -37.43 19.86 21.64
N ASP A 387 -38.29 20.83 21.33
CA ASP A 387 -39.54 20.57 20.61
C ASP A 387 -39.30 20.35 19.10
N GLY A 388 -40.35 19.94 18.38
CA GLY A 388 -40.22 19.57 16.97
C GLY A 388 -39.76 20.71 16.05
N GLU A 389 -40.13 21.95 16.36
CA GLU A 389 -39.73 23.13 15.59
C GLU A 389 -38.26 23.49 15.86
N GLY A 390 -37.84 23.46 17.13
CA GLY A 390 -36.43 23.63 17.52
C GLY A 390 -35.53 22.51 16.97
N GLN A 391 -36.02 21.28 16.92
CA GLN A 391 -35.32 20.14 16.31
C GLN A 391 -35.14 20.30 14.80
N GLU A 392 -36.17 20.72 14.07
CA GLU A 392 -36.10 20.92 12.61
C GLU A 392 -35.22 22.14 12.25
N ALA A 393 -35.36 23.26 12.98
CA ALA A 393 -34.54 24.45 12.77
C ALA A 393 -33.04 24.22 13.05
N LEU A 394 -32.70 23.54 14.15
CA LEU A 394 -31.31 23.20 14.49
C LEU A 394 -30.72 22.20 13.48
N ARG A 395 -31.52 21.22 13.02
CA ARG A 395 -31.12 20.30 11.97
C ARG A 395 -30.77 21.05 10.68
N ASP A 396 -31.65 21.94 10.21
CA ASP A 396 -31.45 22.69 8.96
C ASP A 396 -30.20 23.60 9.03
N GLU A 397 -29.91 24.19 10.20
CA GLU A 397 -28.67 24.94 10.41
C GLU A 397 -27.42 24.03 10.32
N ILE A 398 -27.44 22.86 10.97
CA ILE A 398 -26.33 21.90 10.94
C ILE A 398 -26.15 21.33 9.53
N GLU A 399 -27.21 20.86 8.88
CA GLU A 399 -27.16 20.27 7.54
C GLU A 399 -26.60 21.28 6.52
N LYS A 400 -27.00 22.56 6.62
CA LYS A 400 -26.45 23.66 5.81
C LYS A 400 -24.97 23.95 6.10
N LYS A 401 -24.54 23.95 7.36
CA LYS A 401 -23.11 24.13 7.73
C LYS A 401 -22.24 22.98 7.24
N VAL A 402 -22.72 21.73 7.38
CA VAL A 402 -22.05 20.52 6.86
C VAL A 402 -21.92 20.61 5.33
N GLN A 403 -23.02 20.92 4.62
CA GLN A 403 -22.98 21.10 3.17
C GLN A 403 -22.02 22.20 2.71
N ASN A 404 -21.98 23.35 3.40
CA ASN A 404 -21.03 24.42 3.10
C ASN A 404 -19.57 23.98 3.32
N THR A 405 -19.29 23.22 4.38
CA THR A 405 -17.94 22.71 4.70
C THR A 405 -17.48 21.67 3.68
N LEU A 406 -18.36 20.75 3.28
CA LEU A 406 -18.07 19.78 2.22
C LEU A 406 -17.93 20.46 0.83
N GLN A 407 -18.51 21.64 0.64
CA GLN A 407 -18.30 22.46 -0.56
C GLN A 407 -16.92 23.15 -0.63
N GLU A 408 -16.09 23.09 0.41
CA GLU A 408 -14.68 23.51 0.35
C GLU A 408 -13.77 22.43 -0.28
N TYR A 409 -14.16 21.15 -0.21
CA TYR A 409 -13.37 20.01 -0.71
C TYR A 409 -13.68 19.68 -2.17
N GLU A 410 -12.69 19.75 -3.07
CA GLU A 410 -12.88 19.34 -4.48
C GLU A 410 -13.30 17.86 -4.58
N PHE A 411 -12.62 17.00 -3.83
CA PHE A 411 -12.88 15.56 -3.71
C PHE A 411 -12.93 15.15 -2.22
N LEU A 412 -13.53 13.98 -1.93
CA LEU A 412 -13.64 13.43 -0.57
C LEU A 412 -12.65 12.29 -0.29
N GLU A 413 -11.70 12.06 -1.19
CA GLU A 413 -10.61 11.09 -1.04
C GLU A 413 -9.35 11.59 -1.75
N TYR A 414 -8.19 11.36 -1.13
CA TYR A 414 -6.88 11.78 -1.61
C TYR A 414 -5.84 10.68 -1.38
N THR A 415 -5.05 10.36 -2.39
CA THR A 415 -3.85 9.55 -2.23
C THR A 415 -2.79 10.44 -1.62
N VAL A 416 -2.45 10.19 -0.36
CA VAL A 416 -1.28 10.78 0.30
C VAL A 416 -0.03 10.05 -0.17
N ILE A 417 1.04 10.81 -0.39
CA ILE A 417 2.30 10.36 -0.98
C ILE A 417 3.45 10.82 -0.11
N HIS A 418 4.37 9.91 0.22
CA HIS A 418 5.60 10.20 0.95
C HIS A 418 6.82 9.78 0.11
N LYS A 419 7.63 10.74 -0.34
CA LYS A 419 8.89 10.50 -1.08
C LYS A 419 10.05 10.33 -0.10
N VAL A 420 10.58 9.11 -0.03
CA VAL A 420 11.72 8.72 0.79
C VAL A 420 12.93 8.53 -0.12
N SER A 421 13.94 9.38 0.01
CA SER A 421 15.18 9.24 -0.74
C SER A 421 16.07 8.16 -0.11
N LEU A 422 16.71 7.39 -0.98
CA LEU A 422 17.59 6.28 -0.67
C LEU A 422 19.00 6.59 -1.18
N ASP A 423 20.01 6.54 -0.32
CA ASP A 423 21.42 6.62 -0.73
C ASP A 423 22.24 5.59 0.06
N LYS A 424 22.46 4.41 -0.54
CA LYS A 424 23.36 3.36 -0.04
C LYS A 424 23.12 3.01 1.44
N GLY A 425 21.85 2.85 1.78
CA GLY A 425 21.36 2.55 3.14
C GLY A 425 20.96 3.79 3.95
N ASN A 426 21.30 5.02 3.54
CA ASN A 426 20.68 6.20 4.13
C ASN A 426 19.20 6.29 3.69
N ILE A 427 18.30 6.63 4.62
CA ILE A 427 16.84 6.69 4.42
C ILE A 427 16.35 8.05 4.90
N GLU A 428 15.85 8.91 4.01
CA GLU A 428 15.41 10.27 4.36
C GLU A 428 14.10 10.66 3.68
N VAL A 429 13.06 11.02 4.45
CA VAL A 429 11.81 11.56 3.89
C VAL A 429 12.07 12.98 3.36
N LYS A 430 12.07 13.14 2.03
CA LYS A 430 12.37 14.41 1.36
C LYS A 430 11.14 15.29 1.16
N ALA A 431 9.99 14.67 0.88
CA ALA A 431 8.76 15.37 0.59
C ALA A 431 7.53 14.53 0.96
N SER A 432 6.42 15.22 1.21
CA SER A 432 5.09 14.64 1.36
C SER A 432 4.10 15.54 0.62
N GLY A 433 3.10 14.95 -0.01
CA GLY A 433 2.06 15.65 -0.78
C GLY A 433 0.89 14.72 -1.06
N SER A 434 -0.11 15.19 -1.80
CA SER A 434 -1.26 14.35 -2.16
C SER A 434 -1.87 14.72 -3.50
N VAL A 435 -2.63 13.78 -4.07
CA VAL A 435 -3.50 13.99 -5.23
C VAL A 435 -4.90 13.47 -4.94
N PRO A 436 -5.95 14.03 -5.55
CA PRO A 436 -7.30 13.46 -5.48
C PRO A 436 -7.40 12.00 -5.93
N GLY A 437 -8.34 11.26 -5.35
CA GLY A 437 -8.62 9.86 -5.69
C GLY A 437 -7.73 8.84 -4.97
N HIS A 438 -8.06 7.56 -5.13
CA HIS A 438 -7.24 6.41 -4.76
C HIS A 438 -6.54 5.80 -5.98
N ILE A 439 -5.40 5.14 -5.74
CA ILE A 439 -4.69 4.31 -6.72
C ILE A 439 -5.22 2.86 -6.74
N THR A 440 -5.04 2.15 -7.85
CA THR A 440 -5.49 0.75 -8.00
C THR A 440 -4.47 -0.24 -7.42
N ASN A 441 -3.19 -0.04 -7.72
CA ASN A 441 -2.05 -0.80 -7.20
C ASN A 441 -0.75 -0.04 -7.49
N GLN A 442 0.41 -0.64 -7.22
CA GLN A 442 1.72 -0.02 -7.48
C GLN A 442 1.91 0.52 -8.91
N PHE A 443 1.36 -0.10 -9.96
CA PHE A 443 1.45 0.40 -11.35
C PHE A 443 0.66 1.67 -11.65
N SER A 444 -0.19 2.12 -10.72
CA SER A 444 -0.73 3.47 -10.76
C SER A 444 0.36 4.55 -10.55
N LEU A 445 1.61 4.18 -10.28
CA LEU A 445 2.75 5.10 -10.12
C LEU A 445 3.96 4.76 -11.01
N ASP A 446 4.74 5.80 -11.32
CA ASP A 446 6.05 5.76 -11.97
C ASP A 446 6.85 7.04 -11.63
N GLU A 447 8.17 6.95 -11.48
CA GLU A 447 9.06 8.12 -11.48
C GLU A 447 9.93 8.14 -12.74
N LYS A 448 9.93 9.28 -13.44
CA LYS A 448 10.82 9.55 -14.58
C LYS A 448 11.31 10.99 -14.55
N ASP A 449 12.60 11.21 -14.81
CA ASP A 449 13.22 12.54 -14.92
C ASP A 449 12.92 13.45 -13.70
N ASP A 450 13.03 12.91 -12.47
CA ASP A 450 12.66 13.53 -11.19
C ASP A 450 11.16 13.89 -11.02
N VAL A 451 10.30 13.51 -11.98
CA VAL A 451 8.84 13.69 -11.95
C VAL A 451 8.15 12.40 -11.54
N LEU A 452 7.36 12.44 -10.46
CA LEU A 452 6.42 11.37 -10.14
C LEU A 452 5.18 11.49 -11.05
N ARG A 453 4.75 10.37 -11.62
CA ARG A 453 3.58 10.24 -12.50
C ARG A 453 2.59 9.29 -11.81
N ILE A 454 1.33 9.69 -11.68
CA ILE A 454 0.33 8.93 -10.91
C ILE A 454 -1.05 8.95 -11.57
N ALA A 455 -1.76 7.82 -11.49
CA ALA A 455 -3.10 7.62 -12.06
C ALA A 455 -4.08 7.14 -10.97
N THR A 456 -5.11 7.94 -10.67
CA THR A 456 -6.08 7.67 -9.61
C THR A 456 -7.51 7.54 -10.14
N THR A 457 -8.33 6.79 -9.41
CA THR A 457 -9.79 6.84 -9.49
C THR A 457 -10.30 7.72 -8.35
N ALA A 458 -11.18 8.68 -8.60
CA ALA A 458 -11.82 9.51 -7.59
C ALA A 458 -13.34 9.46 -7.73
N ASN A 459 -14.04 9.12 -6.67
CA ASN A 459 -15.47 9.34 -6.56
C ASN A 459 -15.75 10.85 -6.61
N GLU A 460 -16.55 11.25 -7.59
CA GLU A 460 -16.94 12.64 -7.80
C GLU A 460 -17.94 13.09 -6.72
N ARG A 461 -18.04 14.42 -6.55
CA ARG A 461 -18.93 15.04 -5.56
C ARG A 461 -20.37 14.51 -5.63
N TRP A 462 -20.97 14.39 -4.45
CA TRP A 462 -22.41 14.23 -4.23
C TRP A 462 -23.23 15.22 -5.08
N GLN A 463 -23.75 14.79 -6.23
CA GLN A 463 -24.77 15.57 -6.93
C GLN A 463 -26.09 15.42 -6.18
N ILE A 464 -26.44 16.45 -5.41
CA ILE A 464 -27.81 16.62 -4.93
C ILE A 464 -28.68 16.98 -6.13
N SER A 465 -29.29 15.95 -6.75
CA SER A 465 -30.44 16.15 -7.61
C SER A 465 -31.51 16.95 -6.84
N LYS A 466 -32.09 17.97 -7.48
CA LYS A 466 -33.12 18.84 -6.89
C LYS A 466 -34.47 18.13 -6.78
N GLU A 467 -34.51 17.01 -6.08
CA GLU A 467 -35.75 16.33 -5.71
C GLU A 467 -36.42 17.07 -4.54
N GLN A 468 -37.03 18.20 -4.86
CA GLN A 468 -38.11 18.74 -4.03
C GLN A 468 -39.35 17.82 -4.07
N ASP A 469 -39.45 16.98 -5.10
CA ASP A 469 -40.67 16.27 -5.48
C ASP A 469 -40.74 14.80 -4.99
N ALA A 470 -39.67 14.28 -4.36
CA ALA A 470 -39.60 12.88 -3.89
C ALA A 470 -40.25 12.64 -2.51
N ARG A 471 -40.61 13.71 -1.77
CA ARG A 471 -41.57 13.61 -0.65
C ARG A 471 -42.99 13.64 -1.19
N GLY A 472 -43.41 12.57 -1.87
CA GLY A 472 -44.78 12.47 -2.39
C GLY A 472 -45.82 12.66 -1.28
N GLU A 473 -46.95 13.30 -1.61
CA GLU A 473 -48.03 13.69 -0.68
C GLU A 473 -48.88 12.50 -0.19
N GLY A 474 -48.22 11.44 0.30
CA GLY A 474 -48.86 10.34 1.02
C GLY A 474 -49.11 10.74 2.48
N GLU A 475 -50.37 10.75 2.90
CA GLU A 475 -50.77 11.02 4.27
C GLU A 475 -50.03 10.09 5.25
N LYS A 476 -49.30 10.66 6.22
CA LYS A 476 -48.75 9.88 7.34
C LYS A 476 -49.92 9.29 8.15
N PRO A 477 -49.96 7.97 8.41
CA PRO A 477 -51.02 7.38 9.23
C PRO A 477 -51.07 8.00 10.63
N ALA A 478 -52.16 8.71 10.94
CA ALA A 478 -52.34 9.34 12.24
C ALA A 478 -52.52 8.26 13.33
N GLY A 479 -51.55 8.13 14.25
CA GLY A 479 -51.69 7.24 15.40
C GLY A 479 -50.40 6.71 16.04
N GLN A 480 -49.23 6.81 15.40
CA GLN A 480 -47.97 6.32 15.97
C GLN A 480 -46.91 7.43 16.08
N ALA A 481 -46.78 7.97 17.29
CA ALA A 481 -45.65 8.81 17.68
C ALA A 481 -44.43 7.94 17.99
N GLU A 482 -43.83 7.31 16.96
CA GLU A 482 -42.50 6.74 17.11
C GLU A 482 -41.51 7.84 17.47
N LYS A 483 -40.81 7.69 18.61
CA LYS A 483 -39.61 8.47 18.94
C LYS A 483 -38.47 8.07 18.00
N THR A 484 -38.59 8.47 16.75
CA THR A 484 -37.57 8.30 15.72
C THR A 484 -36.33 9.09 16.15
N ARG A 485 -35.25 8.38 16.50
CA ARG A 485 -33.96 8.99 16.84
C ARG A 485 -33.50 9.88 15.69
N ILE A 486 -33.44 11.18 15.93
CA ILE A 486 -32.95 12.15 14.94
C ILE A 486 -31.48 11.85 14.68
N THR A 487 -31.24 11.16 13.56
CA THR A 487 -29.91 10.76 13.12
C THR A 487 -29.42 11.83 12.16
N ILE A 488 -28.53 12.71 12.63
CA ILE A 488 -27.95 13.81 11.85
C ILE A 488 -26.89 13.25 10.89
N MET A 489 -27.35 12.59 9.84
CA MET A 489 -26.53 12.02 8.77
C MET A 489 -27.04 12.55 7.42
N PRO A 490 -26.17 13.09 6.55
CA PRO A 490 -26.59 13.70 5.30
C PRO A 490 -27.23 12.67 4.34
N PRO A 491 -28.15 13.09 3.45
CA PRO A 491 -28.84 12.19 2.53
C PRO A 491 -27.90 11.69 1.42
N ILE A 492 -27.56 10.40 1.49
CA ILE A 492 -26.74 9.67 0.51
C ILE A 492 -27.40 9.75 -0.89
N ARG A 493 -26.72 10.36 -1.86
CA ARG A 493 -27.11 10.46 -3.29
C ARG A 493 -25.97 9.98 -4.19
N ARG A 494 -26.23 9.49 -5.41
CA ARG A 494 -25.19 8.79 -6.18
C ARG A 494 -24.03 9.70 -6.58
N SER A 495 -22.81 9.31 -6.22
CA SER A 495 -21.58 9.77 -6.86
C SER A 495 -21.39 9.06 -8.21
N SER A 496 -20.89 9.79 -9.20
CA SER A 496 -20.12 9.26 -10.32
C SER A 496 -18.67 8.97 -9.87
N SER A 497 -17.91 8.23 -10.65
CA SER A 497 -16.45 8.12 -10.50
C SER A 497 -15.75 8.80 -11.67
N SER A 498 -14.52 9.25 -11.46
CA SER A 498 -13.67 9.88 -12.47
C SER A 498 -12.27 9.32 -12.37
N ASN A 499 -11.56 9.29 -13.49
CA ASN A 499 -10.18 8.80 -13.54
C ASN A 499 -9.27 9.98 -13.87
N ASN A 500 -8.19 10.14 -13.12
CA ASN A 500 -7.42 11.37 -13.05
C ASN A 500 -5.92 11.05 -13.10
N ILE A 501 -5.20 11.72 -13.98
CA ILE A 501 -3.74 11.57 -14.13
C ILE A 501 -3.06 12.84 -13.62
N PHE A 502 -2.02 12.68 -12.82
CA PHE A 502 -1.22 13.79 -12.29
C PHE A 502 0.27 13.54 -12.52
N THR A 503 1.00 14.64 -12.63
CA THR A 503 2.46 14.69 -12.59
C THR A 503 2.88 15.58 -11.43
N LEU A 504 3.94 15.23 -10.71
CA LEU A 504 4.39 15.95 -9.52
C LEU A 504 5.91 16.16 -9.56
N ASP A 505 6.35 17.31 -9.06
CA ASP A 505 7.77 17.59 -8.90
C ASP A 505 8.41 16.77 -7.75
N LYS A 506 9.74 16.87 -7.63
CA LYS A 506 10.51 16.27 -6.53
C LYS A 506 10.13 16.73 -5.11
N SER A 507 9.28 17.76 -4.98
CA SER A 507 8.70 18.25 -3.74
C SER A 507 7.22 17.86 -3.58
N LEU A 508 6.72 16.94 -4.42
CA LEU A 508 5.35 16.43 -4.47
C LEU A 508 4.29 17.52 -4.69
N LYS A 509 4.61 18.52 -5.50
CA LYS A 509 3.64 19.51 -6.00
C LYS A 509 3.20 19.16 -7.41
N ILE A 510 1.89 19.25 -7.67
CA ILE A 510 1.31 18.98 -8.98
C ILE A 510 1.88 19.94 -10.04
N LEU A 511 2.48 19.38 -11.09
CA LEU A 511 2.99 20.08 -12.28
C LEU A 511 1.93 20.17 -13.39
N GLY A 512 1.09 19.14 -13.50
CA GLY A 512 0.01 19.04 -14.47
C GLY A 512 -1.01 17.99 -14.06
N SER A 513 -2.23 18.12 -14.60
CA SER A 513 -3.33 17.19 -14.33
C SER A 513 -4.24 17.02 -15.54
N LEU A 514 -4.64 15.78 -15.83
CA LEU A 514 -5.71 15.43 -16.75
C LEU A 514 -6.82 14.76 -15.93
N LYS A 515 -7.89 15.50 -15.64
CA LYS A 515 -9.01 15.07 -14.78
C LYS A 515 -10.23 14.62 -15.60
N GLY A 516 -11.13 13.85 -15.00
CA GLY A 516 -12.44 13.54 -15.58
C GLY A 516 -12.45 12.50 -16.70
N LEU A 517 -11.45 11.61 -16.77
CA LEU A 517 -11.45 10.51 -17.74
C LEU A 517 -12.46 9.42 -17.34
N ALA A 518 -13.21 8.92 -18.32
CA ALA A 518 -14.15 7.80 -18.18
C ALA A 518 -15.13 7.95 -16.99
N GLU A 519 -16.04 8.93 -17.09
CA GLU A 519 -17.06 9.21 -16.07
C GLU A 519 -17.96 7.99 -15.77
N GLY A 520 -18.02 7.61 -14.50
CA GLY A 520 -18.71 6.42 -14.00
C GLY A 520 -17.95 5.10 -14.19
N GLU A 521 -16.67 5.14 -14.56
CA GLU A 521 -15.77 3.98 -14.65
C GLU A 521 -14.61 4.11 -13.62
N GLN A 522 -13.86 3.02 -13.39
CA GLN A 522 -12.69 3.00 -12.48
C GLN A 522 -11.45 2.42 -13.18
N ILE A 523 -10.24 2.83 -12.78
CA ILE A 523 -8.98 2.27 -13.31
C ILE A 523 -8.82 0.81 -12.89
N TYR A 524 -8.81 -0.09 -13.88
CA TYR A 524 -8.56 -1.52 -13.71
C TYR A 524 -7.11 -1.90 -14.02
N SER A 525 -6.43 -1.14 -14.88
CA SER A 525 -5.00 -1.31 -15.13
C SER A 525 -4.35 -0.01 -15.59
N ALA A 526 -3.07 0.16 -15.27
CA ALA A 526 -2.22 1.26 -15.70
C ALA A 526 -0.82 0.70 -16.01
N ARG A 527 -0.14 1.27 -17.01
CA ARG A 527 1.29 1.02 -17.26
C ARG A 527 1.95 2.26 -17.87
N PHE A 528 2.93 2.81 -17.17
CA PHE A 528 3.81 3.86 -17.68
C PHE A 528 4.94 3.23 -18.51
N ILE A 529 5.18 3.77 -19.70
CA ILE A 529 6.26 3.34 -20.61
C ILE A 529 6.81 4.59 -21.31
N GLY A 530 8.11 4.84 -21.18
CA GLY A 530 8.76 5.98 -21.82
C GLY A 530 8.09 7.31 -21.46
N GLY A 531 7.56 8.03 -22.47
CA GLY A 531 6.81 9.27 -22.31
C GLY A 531 5.29 9.12 -22.25
N ARG A 532 4.75 7.90 -22.10
CA ARG A 532 3.31 7.58 -22.23
C ARG A 532 2.78 6.86 -20.99
N LEU A 533 1.47 6.95 -20.78
CA LEU A 533 0.68 6.06 -19.92
C LEU A 533 -0.36 5.33 -20.77
N TYR A 534 -0.44 4.01 -20.58
CA TYR A 534 -1.50 3.16 -21.09
C TYR A 534 -2.43 2.77 -19.93
N MET A 535 -3.74 2.92 -20.11
CA MET A 535 -4.71 2.77 -19.03
C MET A 535 -5.97 2.05 -19.52
N VAL A 536 -6.54 1.17 -18.69
CA VAL A 536 -7.84 0.53 -18.93
C VAL A 536 -8.77 0.85 -17.77
N THR A 537 -9.97 1.35 -18.11
CA THR A 537 -11.09 1.51 -17.16
C THR A 537 -12.17 0.46 -17.42
N PHE A 538 -13.04 0.20 -16.44
CA PHE A 538 -14.14 -0.76 -16.58
C PHE A 538 -15.50 -0.19 -16.18
N ARG A 539 -16.53 -0.56 -16.95
CA ARG A 539 -17.93 -0.56 -16.51
C ARG A 539 -18.80 -1.59 -17.24
N GLN A 540 -18.67 -1.67 -18.56
CA GLN A 540 -19.41 -2.62 -19.43
C GLN A 540 -18.69 -2.92 -20.76
N VAL A 541 -18.10 -1.89 -21.39
CA VAL A 541 -17.30 -1.98 -22.63
C VAL A 541 -16.17 -0.97 -22.53
N ASP A 542 -14.94 -1.42 -22.74
CA ASP A 542 -13.82 -0.91 -21.96
C ASP A 542 -12.85 -0.10 -22.84
N PRO A 543 -12.57 1.18 -22.51
CA PRO A 543 -11.59 1.98 -23.22
C PRO A 543 -10.17 1.69 -22.74
N PHE A 544 -9.34 1.19 -23.65
CA PHE A 544 -7.89 1.27 -23.56
C PHE A 544 -7.46 2.67 -24.03
N PHE A 545 -6.91 3.47 -23.13
CA PHE A 545 -6.43 4.84 -23.37
C PHE A 545 -4.92 4.89 -23.64
N VAL A 546 -4.51 5.81 -24.50
CA VAL A 546 -3.12 6.23 -24.67
C VAL A 546 -3.00 7.70 -24.24
N ILE A 547 -2.12 7.99 -23.28
CA ILE A 547 -2.00 9.31 -22.63
C ILE A 547 -0.56 9.82 -22.75
N ASP A 548 -0.41 11.08 -23.20
CA ASP A 548 0.85 11.81 -23.30
C ASP A 548 1.31 12.31 -21.93
N LEU A 549 2.52 11.93 -21.53
CA LEU A 549 3.23 12.40 -20.34
C LEU A 549 4.65 12.89 -20.68
N SER A 550 4.92 13.19 -21.96
CA SER A 550 6.22 13.69 -22.43
C SER A 550 6.50 15.13 -22.00
N ASN A 551 5.45 15.93 -21.79
CA ASN A 551 5.51 17.21 -21.10
C ASN A 551 4.71 17.12 -19.79
N PRO A 552 5.36 17.17 -18.62
CA PRO A 552 4.67 16.97 -17.34
C PRO A 552 3.62 18.06 -17.07
N THR A 553 3.78 19.27 -17.61
CA THR A 553 2.82 20.38 -17.42
C THR A 553 1.64 20.38 -18.40
N ASN A 554 1.57 19.42 -19.34
CA ASN A 554 0.62 19.44 -20.45
C ASN A 554 0.18 18.01 -20.87
N ILE A 555 -0.40 17.28 -19.92
CA ILE A 555 -0.92 15.91 -20.05
C ILE A 555 -2.12 15.87 -21.00
N LYS A 556 -2.20 14.88 -21.90
CA LYS A 556 -3.28 14.77 -22.91
C LYS A 556 -3.71 13.34 -23.17
N GLU A 557 -5.00 13.12 -23.39
CA GLU A 557 -5.47 11.94 -24.12
C GLU A 557 -4.98 12.04 -25.57
N LEU A 558 -4.27 11.02 -26.07
CA LEU A 558 -3.83 10.94 -27.47
C LEU A 558 -4.83 10.18 -28.34
N GLY A 559 -5.39 9.10 -27.79
CA GLY A 559 -6.35 8.23 -28.45
C GLY A 559 -6.92 7.19 -27.49
N LYS A 560 -7.97 6.49 -27.93
CA LYS A 560 -8.58 5.39 -27.18
C LYS A 560 -9.22 4.34 -28.09
N LEU A 561 -9.12 3.09 -27.68
CA LEU A 561 -9.74 1.92 -28.31
C LEU A 561 -10.80 1.34 -27.37
N LYS A 562 -12.03 1.14 -27.84
CA LYS A 562 -13.07 0.43 -27.07
C LYS A 562 -13.17 -1.02 -27.52
N ILE A 563 -13.13 -1.95 -26.55
CA ILE A 563 -13.18 -3.40 -26.78
C ILE A 563 -14.12 -4.10 -25.78
N PRO A 564 -14.74 -5.24 -26.17
CA PRO A 564 -15.42 -6.11 -25.21
C PRO A 564 -14.43 -6.74 -24.22
N GLY A 565 -14.60 -6.42 -22.94
CA GLY A 565 -13.82 -6.97 -21.84
C GLY A 565 -12.46 -6.30 -21.64
N PHE A 566 -12.04 -6.27 -20.38
CA PHE A 566 -10.93 -5.48 -19.85
C PHE A 566 -9.62 -6.26 -19.74
N SER A 567 -8.52 -5.51 -19.66
CA SER A 567 -7.27 -6.00 -19.06
C SER A 567 -7.19 -5.54 -17.60
N ARG A 568 -6.78 -6.43 -16.69
CA ARG A 568 -6.39 -6.07 -15.31
C ARG A 568 -4.88 -5.87 -15.19
N TYR A 569 -4.10 -6.54 -16.03
CA TYR A 569 -2.65 -6.39 -16.11
C TYR A 569 -2.23 -5.96 -17.53
N LEU A 570 -1.29 -5.02 -17.61
CA LEU A 570 -0.68 -4.51 -18.84
C LEU A 570 0.84 -4.67 -18.79
N HIS A 571 1.43 -5.18 -19.88
CA HIS A 571 2.87 -5.43 -20.00
C HIS A 571 3.40 -4.96 -21.37
N PRO A 572 4.57 -4.30 -21.46
CA PRO A 572 5.18 -3.96 -22.75
C PRO A 572 5.60 -5.21 -23.53
N TYR A 573 5.20 -5.34 -24.79
CA TYR A 573 5.86 -6.23 -25.76
C TYR A 573 7.06 -5.52 -26.39
N ASP A 574 6.89 -4.25 -26.77
CA ASP A 574 7.94 -3.28 -27.09
C ASP A 574 7.41 -1.84 -26.94
N GLU A 575 8.14 -0.84 -27.45
CA GLU A 575 7.79 0.59 -27.33
C GLU A 575 6.42 0.95 -27.93
N ASP A 576 5.99 0.20 -28.95
CA ASP A 576 4.75 0.43 -29.70
C ASP A 576 3.79 -0.76 -29.67
N THR A 577 3.95 -1.71 -28.73
CA THR A 577 3.01 -2.84 -28.59
C THR A 577 2.84 -3.28 -27.13
N ILE A 578 1.59 -3.41 -26.69
CA ILE A 578 1.21 -3.71 -25.29
C ILE A 578 0.45 -5.04 -25.21
N ILE A 579 0.85 -5.90 -24.28
CA ILE A 579 0.13 -7.13 -23.90
C ILE A 579 -0.88 -6.77 -22.80
N GLY A 580 -2.14 -7.15 -22.98
CA GLY A 580 -3.19 -7.04 -21.97
C GLY A 580 -3.67 -8.41 -21.50
N ILE A 581 -3.67 -8.64 -20.18
CA ILE A 581 -4.20 -9.85 -19.53
C ILE A 581 -5.45 -9.49 -18.73
N GLY A 582 -6.54 -10.21 -18.95
CA GLY A 582 -7.81 -9.95 -18.27
C GLY A 582 -8.94 -10.87 -18.71
N ARG A 583 -10.08 -10.29 -19.07
CA ARG A 583 -11.34 -11.00 -19.30
C ARG A 583 -11.95 -10.69 -20.64
N ASP A 584 -12.53 -11.70 -21.28
CA ASP A 584 -13.38 -11.50 -22.46
C ASP A 584 -14.82 -11.20 -22.02
N ALA A 585 -15.58 -10.51 -22.87
CA ALA A 585 -16.99 -10.23 -22.66
C ALA A 585 -17.81 -10.46 -23.94
N SER A 586 -19.14 -10.55 -23.83
CA SER A 586 -20.02 -10.27 -24.98
C SER A 586 -20.21 -8.77 -25.18
N ASP A 587 -20.78 -8.37 -26.31
CA ASP A 587 -21.10 -6.96 -26.60
C ASP A 587 -22.17 -6.39 -25.64
N GLU A 588 -22.92 -7.27 -24.97
CA GLU A 588 -23.81 -6.94 -23.84
C GLU A 588 -23.07 -6.80 -22.48
N GLY A 589 -21.74 -6.79 -22.47
CA GLY A 589 -20.94 -6.69 -21.24
C GLY A 589 -20.92 -7.95 -20.36
N ARG A 590 -21.42 -9.11 -20.84
CA ARG A 590 -21.43 -10.35 -20.04
C ARG A 590 -20.03 -10.96 -19.99
N GLN A 591 -19.41 -10.96 -18.81
CA GLN A 591 -18.08 -11.54 -18.58
C GLN A 591 -17.98 -13.05 -18.91
N LYS A 592 -16.82 -13.43 -19.46
CA LYS A 592 -16.39 -14.78 -19.81
C LYS A 592 -15.03 -15.11 -19.15
N GLY A 593 -14.31 -16.07 -19.74
CA GLY A 593 -13.00 -16.54 -19.30
C GLY A 593 -11.84 -15.56 -19.54
N ILE A 594 -10.62 -16.09 -19.44
CA ILE A 594 -9.36 -15.36 -19.64
C ILE A 594 -9.30 -14.75 -21.05
N LYS A 595 -8.81 -13.51 -21.16
CA LYS A 595 -8.41 -12.86 -22.42
C LYS A 595 -6.93 -12.45 -22.36
N ILE A 596 -6.25 -12.66 -23.49
CA ILE A 596 -4.93 -12.08 -23.80
C ILE A 596 -5.10 -11.26 -25.08
N SER A 597 -4.69 -10.00 -25.06
CA SER A 597 -4.78 -9.07 -26.20
C SER A 597 -3.40 -8.48 -26.50
N LEU A 598 -3.10 -8.24 -27.77
CA LEU A 598 -1.98 -7.39 -28.21
C LEU A 598 -2.55 -6.09 -28.79
N PHE A 599 -2.05 -4.96 -28.30
CA PHE A 599 -2.44 -3.62 -28.73
C PHE A 599 -1.29 -2.94 -29.47
N ASP A 600 -1.49 -2.62 -30.76
CA ASP A 600 -0.62 -1.69 -31.48
C ASP A 600 -0.93 -0.26 -31.04
N VAL A 601 0.13 0.48 -30.71
CA VAL A 601 0.07 1.87 -30.24
C VAL A 601 1.07 2.78 -30.96
N SER A 602 1.59 2.34 -32.11
CA SER A 602 2.46 3.12 -33.01
C SER A 602 1.75 4.38 -33.54
N ASP A 603 0.52 4.25 -34.04
CA ASP A 603 -0.41 5.37 -34.12
C ASP A 603 -1.18 5.52 -32.80
N VAL A 604 -0.57 6.27 -31.88
CA VAL A 604 -1.13 6.65 -30.57
C VAL A 604 -2.54 7.27 -30.61
N LYS A 605 -3.02 7.74 -31.77
CA LYS A 605 -4.38 8.28 -31.92
C LYS A 605 -5.41 7.22 -32.27
N ASN A 606 -4.99 6.17 -32.95
CA ASN A 606 -5.84 5.09 -33.45
C ASN A 606 -5.31 3.71 -33.00
N PRO A 607 -5.15 3.46 -31.68
CA PRO A 607 -4.65 2.18 -31.17
C PRO A 607 -5.58 1.01 -31.53
N GLN A 608 -5.02 -0.19 -31.77
CA GLN A 608 -5.76 -1.34 -32.32
C GLN A 608 -5.47 -2.64 -31.59
N GLU A 609 -6.49 -3.46 -31.34
CA GLU A 609 -6.33 -4.86 -30.88
C GLU A 609 -5.93 -5.72 -32.08
N ILE A 610 -4.62 -5.86 -32.31
CA ILE A 610 -4.06 -6.52 -33.50
C ILE A 610 -4.08 -8.05 -33.40
N ALA A 611 -4.03 -8.60 -32.18
CA ALA A 611 -4.25 -10.02 -31.92
C ALA A 611 -5.00 -10.24 -30.61
N LYS A 612 -5.76 -11.33 -30.54
CA LYS A 612 -6.55 -11.70 -29.37
C LYS A 612 -6.63 -13.22 -29.23
N TRP A 613 -6.31 -13.71 -28.05
CA TRP A 613 -6.69 -15.05 -27.59
C TRP A 613 -7.71 -14.94 -26.45
N ALA A 614 -8.71 -15.81 -26.46
CA ALA A 614 -9.67 -15.92 -25.36
C ALA A 614 -9.94 -17.39 -25.05
N ALA A 615 -10.00 -17.73 -23.77
CA ALA A 615 -10.39 -19.05 -23.30
C ALA A 615 -11.84 -19.34 -23.70
N LYS A 616 -12.12 -20.58 -24.14
CA LYS A 616 -13.50 -20.99 -24.48
C LYS A 616 -14.33 -21.21 -23.21
N GLU A 617 -13.66 -21.55 -22.12
CA GLU A 617 -14.26 -21.96 -20.87
C GLU A 617 -14.62 -20.71 -20.05
N ARG A 618 -15.92 -20.49 -19.84
CA ARG A 618 -16.46 -19.26 -19.24
C ARG A 618 -15.89 -18.95 -17.86
N TYR A 619 -15.56 -19.98 -17.09
CA TYR A 619 -15.09 -19.89 -15.71
C TYR A 619 -13.58 -20.09 -15.55
N SER A 620 -12.82 -20.04 -16.66
CA SER A 620 -11.36 -20.02 -16.61
C SER A 620 -10.84 -18.80 -15.85
N GLN A 621 -9.75 -18.96 -15.08
CA GLN A 621 -9.13 -17.93 -14.24
C GLN A 621 -7.60 -17.98 -14.34
N THR A 622 -6.95 -16.83 -14.19
CA THR A 622 -5.50 -16.72 -14.09
C THR A 622 -5.10 -15.76 -12.98
N THR A 623 -4.13 -16.15 -12.14
CA THR A 623 -3.56 -15.29 -11.10
C THR A 623 -2.80 -14.09 -11.69
N ALA A 624 -2.36 -14.19 -12.95
CA ALA A 624 -1.67 -13.12 -13.67
C ALA A 624 -2.54 -11.88 -13.95
N GLU A 625 -3.84 -11.92 -13.62
CA GLU A 625 -4.72 -10.75 -13.59
C GLU A 625 -4.42 -9.77 -12.43
N TRP A 626 -3.85 -10.23 -11.31
CA TRP A 626 -3.60 -9.42 -10.11
C TRP A 626 -2.21 -9.61 -9.48
N GLU A 627 -1.53 -10.72 -9.79
CA GLU A 627 -0.22 -11.09 -9.27
C GLU A 627 0.77 -11.18 -10.44
N HIS A 628 1.44 -10.07 -10.82
CA HIS A 628 2.24 -10.06 -12.05
C HIS A 628 3.51 -10.93 -12.00
N LYS A 629 3.92 -11.47 -10.84
CA LYS A 629 4.94 -12.54 -10.76
C LYS A 629 4.53 -13.84 -11.45
N ALA A 630 3.22 -14.09 -11.54
CA ALA A 630 2.68 -15.28 -12.20
C ALA A 630 2.85 -15.21 -13.73
N PHE A 631 3.05 -14.02 -14.27
CA PHE A 631 3.27 -13.76 -15.69
C PHE A 631 4.76 -13.88 -16.04
N LEU A 632 5.08 -14.80 -16.95
CA LEU A 632 6.38 -14.92 -17.59
C LEU A 632 6.25 -14.51 -19.08
N PHE A 633 7.19 -13.71 -19.56
CA PHE A 633 7.29 -13.31 -20.96
C PHE A 633 8.76 -13.26 -21.40
N SER A 634 9.02 -13.68 -22.64
CA SER A 634 10.27 -13.47 -23.37
C SER A 634 9.95 -13.18 -24.82
N LYS A 635 10.30 -11.97 -25.29
CA LYS A 635 10.17 -11.61 -26.71
C LYS A 635 11.10 -12.45 -27.59
N GLU A 636 12.32 -12.74 -27.12
CA GLU A 636 13.34 -13.44 -27.89
C GLU A 636 13.02 -14.93 -28.09
N LYS A 637 12.36 -15.57 -27.12
CA LYS A 637 11.83 -16.94 -27.27
C LYS A 637 10.39 -17.01 -27.79
N GLU A 638 9.81 -15.87 -28.20
CA GLU A 638 8.40 -15.74 -28.60
C GLU A 638 7.44 -16.39 -27.59
N LEU A 639 7.71 -16.24 -26.29
CA LEU A 639 7.13 -17.04 -25.20
C LEU A 639 6.32 -16.18 -24.23
N LEU A 640 5.10 -16.62 -23.90
CA LEU A 640 4.32 -16.12 -22.77
C LEU A 640 3.76 -17.30 -21.97
N VAL A 641 3.84 -17.24 -20.64
CA VAL A 641 3.29 -18.26 -19.75
C VAL A 641 2.53 -17.60 -18.60
N ILE A 642 1.32 -18.08 -18.34
CA ILE A 642 0.47 -17.68 -17.21
C ILE A 642 -0.16 -18.93 -16.56
N PRO A 643 -0.46 -18.95 -15.26
CA PRO A 643 -1.31 -19.97 -14.67
C PRO A 643 -2.69 -19.97 -15.33
N GLY A 644 -3.30 -21.14 -15.47
CA GLY A 644 -4.68 -21.28 -15.93
C GLY A 644 -5.38 -22.37 -15.16
N TYR A 645 -6.55 -22.02 -14.61
CA TYR A 645 -7.45 -22.94 -13.95
C TYR A 645 -8.85 -22.81 -14.54
N ASN A 646 -9.48 -23.94 -14.87
CA ASN A 646 -10.91 -24.05 -15.18
C ASN A 646 -11.49 -25.31 -14.54
N TYR A 647 -12.72 -25.21 -14.04
CA TYR A 647 -13.44 -26.35 -13.49
C TYR A 647 -14.92 -26.27 -13.88
N ASP A 648 -15.41 -27.28 -14.60
CA ASP A 648 -16.83 -27.47 -14.89
C ASP A 648 -17.34 -28.75 -14.21
N TYR A 649 -18.46 -28.64 -13.49
CA TYR A 649 -19.11 -29.78 -12.83
C TYR A 649 -19.68 -30.80 -13.82
N ASN A 650 -20.03 -30.36 -15.04
CA ASN A 650 -20.70 -31.14 -16.08
C ASN A 650 -19.71 -31.67 -17.12
N ASP A 651 -18.60 -30.95 -17.35
CA ASP A 651 -17.51 -31.37 -18.24
C ASP A 651 -16.17 -31.42 -17.48
N ARG A 652 -15.86 -32.60 -16.97
CA ARG A 652 -14.59 -32.86 -16.27
C ARG A 652 -13.39 -32.98 -17.21
N ASP A 653 -13.62 -33.28 -18.48
CA ASP A 653 -12.55 -33.44 -19.46
C ASP A 653 -12.14 -32.06 -20.03
N GLY A 654 -13.04 -31.07 -19.99
CA GLY A 654 -12.76 -29.64 -20.20
C GLY A 654 -12.22 -28.88 -18.96
N SER A 655 -11.91 -29.57 -17.87
CA SER A 655 -11.34 -28.96 -16.65
C SER A 655 -9.80 -29.06 -16.65
N TYR A 656 -9.09 -27.99 -16.28
CA TYR A 656 -7.62 -27.93 -16.26
C TYR A 656 -7.08 -27.12 -15.09
N ASN A 657 -5.86 -27.43 -14.63
CA ASN A 657 -5.14 -26.65 -13.64
C ASN A 657 -3.63 -26.74 -13.91
N GLY A 658 -3.02 -25.70 -14.47
CA GLY A 658 -1.64 -25.77 -14.94
C GLY A 658 -1.09 -24.43 -15.40
N ALA A 659 -0.03 -24.47 -16.20
CA ALA A 659 0.49 -23.30 -16.90
C ALA A 659 0.00 -23.32 -18.37
N LEU A 660 -0.68 -22.25 -18.80
CA LEU A 660 -1.01 -22.01 -20.19
C LEU A 660 0.24 -21.45 -20.88
N VAL A 661 0.80 -22.19 -21.83
CA VAL A 661 2.00 -21.79 -22.57
C VAL A 661 1.61 -21.31 -23.96
N PHE A 662 2.05 -20.10 -24.31
CA PHE A 662 1.74 -19.45 -25.56
C PHE A 662 3.00 -19.18 -26.37
N LYS A 663 2.92 -19.40 -27.68
CA LYS A 663 3.75 -18.67 -28.64
C LYS A 663 3.12 -17.29 -28.85
N ILE A 664 3.90 -16.24 -28.66
CA ILE A 664 3.49 -14.85 -28.85
C ILE A 664 4.50 -14.11 -29.72
N THR A 665 4.00 -13.48 -30.78
CA THR A 665 4.78 -12.66 -31.70
C THR A 665 4.28 -11.21 -31.62
N LYS A 666 4.68 -10.31 -32.53
CA LYS A 666 4.12 -8.95 -32.53
C LYS A 666 2.66 -8.93 -33.02
N ASP A 667 2.26 -9.87 -33.87
CA ASP A 667 0.99 -9.88 -34.60
C ASP A 667 0.10 -11.12 -34.35
N ASP A 668 0.53 -12.07 -33.50
CA ASP A 668 -0.17 -13.34 -33.27
C ASP A 668 0.03 -13.91 -31.85
N ILE A 669 -1.03 -14.53 -31.30
CA ILE A 669 -1.05 -15.17 -29.98
C ILE A 669 -1.64 -16.59 -30.14
N LYS A 670 -0.82 -17.63 -29.95
CA LYS A 670 -1.24 -19.03 -30.07
C LYS A 670 -0.91 -19.83 -28.83
N LEU A 671 -1.93 -20.44 -28.22
CA LEU A 671 -1.73 -21.44 -27.17
C LEU A 671 -0.94 -22.63 -27.74
N ARG A 672 0.29 -22.83 -27.28
CA ARG A 672 1.15 -23.98 -27.61
C ARG A 672 0.70 -25.23 -26.85
N GLY A 673 0.24 -25.06 -25.61
CA GLY A 673 -0.37 -26.14 -24.82
C GLY A 673 -0.57 -25.77 -23.35
N ILE A 674 -0.90 -26.77 -22.54
CA ILE A 674 -1.07 -26.63 -21.08
C ILE A 674 -0.13 -27.59 -20.37
N ILE A 675 0.76 -27.08 -19.52
CA ILE A 675 1.56 -27.90 -18.62
C ILE A 675 0.69 -28.20 -17.40
N ASP A 676 0.02 -29.35 -17.40
CA ASP A 676 -0.97 -29.72 -16.39
C ASP A 676 -0.36 -30.08 -15.03
N HIS A 677 -0.79 -29.39 -13.97
CA HIS A 677 -0.46 -29.66 -12.57
C HIS A 677 -1.59 -30.39 -11.82
N SER A 678 -2.67 -30.86 -12.48
CA SER A 678 -3.77 -31.59 -11.81
C SER A 678 -3.34 -32.86 -11.05
N GLU A 679 -2.22 -33.48 -11.46
CA GLU A 679 -1.60 -34.60 -10.73
C GLU A 679 -1.04 -34.22 -9.35
N ALA A 680 -0.95 -32.92 -9.01
CA ALA A 680 -0.50 -32.38 -7.72
C ALA A 680 -1.54 -32.57 -6.58
N LYS A 681 -2.05 -33.80 -6.47
CA LYS A 681 -3.07 -34.33 -5.55
C LYS A 681 -4.51 -33.83 -5.77
N ARG A 682 -5.41 -34.81 -5.98
CA ARG A 682 -6.85 -34.67 -6.19
C ARG A 682 -7.57 -34.00 -5.00
N GLN A 683 -7.81 -32.69 -5.07
CA GLN A 683 -8.84 -31.99 -4.30
C GLN A 683 -9.49 -30.90 -5.16
N TRP A 684 -10.65 -30.38 -4.74
CA TRP A 684 -11.37 -29.30 -5.46
C TRP A 684 -10.70 -27.92 -5.36
N TYR A 685 -9.60 -27.84 -4.61
CA TYR A 685 -8.64 -26.73 -4.58
C TYR A 685 -7.24 -27.27 -4.87
N ALA A 686 -7.05 -27.90 -6.04
CA ALA A 686 -5.75 -28.43 -6.43
C ALA A 686 -4.72 -27.28 -6.53
N PRO A 687 -3.50 -27.47 -5.97
CA PRO A 687 -2.51 -26.41 -5.82
C PRO A 687 -2.09 -25.85 -7.19
N GLN A 688 -2.51 -24.60 -7.45
CA GLN A 688 -2.31 -23.90 -8.72
C GLN A 688 -0.82 -23.65 -9.03
N VAL A 689 -0.49 -23.46 -10.30
CA VAL A 689 0.82 -22.91 -10.68
C VAL A 689 0.92 -21.48 -10.15
N GLU A 690 1.94 -21.22 -9.34
CA GLU A 690 2.21 -19.90 -8.76
C GLU A 690 3.14 -19.09 -9.66
N ARG A 691 4.12 -19.76 -10.28
CA ARG A 691 5.26 -19.15 -10.99
C ARG A 691 5.70 -20.01 -12.17
N SER A 692 6.23 -19.35 -13.19
CA SER A 692 6.96 -19.99 -14.28
C SER A 692 8.29 -19.26 -14.50
N LEU A 693 9.35 -19.98 -14.83
CA LEU A 693 10.65 -19.43 -15.24
C LEU A 693 11.29 -20.33 -16.32
N TYR A 694 12.20 -19.82 -17.13
CA TYR A 694 13.02 -20.62 -18.04
C TYR A 694 14.51 -20.56 -17.73
N ILE A 695 15.25 -21.60 -18.15
CA ILE A 695 16.72 -21.67 -18.20
C ILE A 695 17.08 -22.36 -19.52
N GLU A 696 17.83 -21.70 -20.39
CA GLU A 696 18.03 -22.10 -21.79
C GLU A 696 16.67 -22.43 -22.45
N GLU A 697 16.54 -23.59 -23.10
CA GLU A 697 15.31 -24.05 -23.75
C GLU A 697 14.35 -24.83 -22.81
N LEU A 698 14.58 -24.80 -21.49
CA LEU A 698 13.78 -25.50 -20.50
C LEU A 698 12.84 -24.54 -19.75
N LEU A 699 11.55 -24.89 -19.70
CA LEU A 699 10.50 -24.20 -18.94
C LEU A 699 10.24 -24.93 -17.62
N TYR A 700 10.27 -24.18 -16.52
CA TYR A 700 10.07 -24.65 -15.16
C TYR A 700 8.78 -24.04 -14.60
N THR A 701 7.85 -24.89 -14.16
CA THR A 701 6.56 -24.47 -13.58
C THR A 701 6.46 -24.90 -12.12
N LYS A 702 6.24 -23.95 -11.21
CA LYS A 702 6.08 -24.19 -9.76
C LYS A 702 4.59 -24.18 -9.41
N SER A 703 4.10 -25.25 -8.81
CA SER A 703 2.98 -25.18 -7.85
C SER A 703 3.50 -25.55 -6.45
N PRO A 704 2.75 -25.28 -5.35
CA PRO A 704 3.23 -25.48 -3.98
C PRO A 704 3.96 -26.81 -3.73
N THR A 705 3.51 -27.90 -4.36
CA THR A 705 3.99 -29.26 -4.08
C THR A 705 4.92 -29.85 -5.15
N LEU A 706 5.14 -29.14 -6.26
CA LEU A 706 5.80 -29.64 -7.47
C LEU A 706 6.49 -28.52 -8.25
N LEU A 707 7.79 -28.70 -8.52
CA LEU A 707 8.47 -28.02 -9.62
C LEU A 707 8.55 -29.01 -10.80
N ARG A 708 7.96 -28.67 -11.94
CA ARG A 708 8.04 -29.47 -13.18
C ARG A 708 8.96 -28.79 -14.19
N ILE A 709 9.63 -29.60 -15.02
CA ILE A 709 10.52 -29.18 -16.10
C ILE A 709 9.98 -29.75 -17.42
N ASN A 710 9.81 -28.88 -18.42
CA ASN A 710 9.40 -29.20 -19.79
C ASN A 710 10.34 -28.54 -20.80
N GLU A 711 10.48 -29.11 -21.99
CA GLU A 711 11.07 -28.41 -23.15
C GLU A 711 10.14 -27.27 -23.60
N ILE A 712 10.68 -26.09 -23.92
CA ILE A 712 9.88 -24.91 -24.32
C ILE A 712 9.08 -25.16 -25.61
N GLU A 713 9.69 -25.78 -26.63
CA GLU A 713 9.06 -25.92 -27.96
C GLU A 713 8.11 -27.12 -28.05
N SER A 714 8.48 -28.31 -27.56
CA SER A 714 7.62 -29.50 -27.63
C SER A 714 6.63 -29.63 -26.47
N LEU A 715 6.87 -28.91 -25.36
CA LEU A 715 6.21 -29.11 -24.06
C LEU A 715 6.35 -30.54 -23.52
N GLU A 716 7.30 -31.35 -24.02
CA GLU A 716 7.57 -32.67 -23.46
C GLU A 716 8.16 -32.54 -22.04
N LYS A 717 7.69 -33.39 -21.12
CA LYS A 717 8.07 -33.34 -19.71
C LYS A 717 9.43 -34.02 -19.50
N VAL A 718 10.44 -33.23 -19.20
CA VAL A 718 11.80 -33.68 -18.86
C VAL A 718 11.82 -34.28 -17.45
N LYS A 719 11.32 -33.57 -16.43
CA LYS A 719 11.41 -34.02 -15.03
C LYS A 719 10.32 -33.42 -14.12
N ASN A 720 10.09 -34.08 -12.98
CA ASN A 720 9.31 -33.57 -11.84
C ASN A 720 10.23 -33.59 -10.60
N ILE A 721 10.24 -32.52 -9.82
CA ILE A 721 10.89 -32.42 -8.50
C ILE A 721 9.80 -32.16 -7.45
N GLU A 722 9.66 -33.05 -6.48
CA GLU A 722 8.61 -32.93 -5.46
C GLU A 722 9.01 -31.94 -4.35
N LEU A 723 8.23 -30.89 -4.16
CA LEU A 723 8.45 -29.87 -3.13
C LEU A 723 7.76 -30.26 -1.81
N LYS A 724 8.14 -31.42 -1.26
CA LYS A 724 7.53 -31.98 -0.05
C LYS A 724 8.43 -31.80 1.18
N LYS A 725 7.81 -31.56 2.33
CA LYS A 725 8.48 -31.71 3.64
C LYS A 725 8.95 -33.16 3.82
N ASP A 726 10.21 -33.34 4.20
CA ASP A 726 10.70 -34.63 4.69
C ASP A 726 9.97 -35.02 5.97
N LYS A 727 9.02 -35.95 5.83
CA LYS A 727 8.16 -36.53 6.88
C LYS A 727 7.19 -35.51 7.52
N GLU A 728 5.99 -35.40 6.93
CA GLU A 728 4.69 -35.62 7.63
C GLU A 728 3.48 -35.32 6.72
N GLY A 729 2.58 -36.31 6.58
CA GLY A 729 1.17 -36.10 6.21
C GLY A 729 0.85 -35.53 4.80
N PRO A 730 -0.46 -35.35 4.50
CA PRO A 730 -0.92 -34.42 3.48
C PRO A 730 -0.94 -32.98 4.01
N TYR A 731 -0.70 -32.01 3.12
CA TYR A 731 -0.81 -30.58 3.38
C TYR A 731 -2.14 -30.22 4.07
N LYS A 732 -2.08 -29.37 5.10
CA LYS A 732 -3.27 -28.78 5.72
C LYS A 732 -3.52 -27.40 5.11
N MET A 733 -4.32 -27.39 4.05
CA MET A 733 -5.04 -26.18 3.63
C MET A 733 -5.88 -25.69 4.84
N TYR A 734 -5.86 -24.39 5.10
CA TYR A 734 -6.63 -23.70 6.14
C TYR A 734 -7.58 -22.69 5.49
#